data_AF-A0A7R8VRY7-F1
#
_entry.id   AF-A0A7R8VRY7-F1
#
_cell.length_a   1.000
_cell.length_b   1.000
_cell.length_c   1.000
_cell.angle_alpha   90.00
_cell.angle_beta   90.00
_cell.angle_gamma   90.00
#
_symmetry.space_group_name_H-M   'P 1'
#
loop_
_entity.id
_entity.type
_entity.pdbx_description
1 polymer ?
#
loop_
_entity_poly.entity_id
_entity_poly.type
_entity_poly.pdbx_seq_one_letter_code
_entity_poly.pdbx_strand_id
1 'polypeptide(L)'
;MCYVHFAVLYILVQGDIGDATVGSIGCSLVSSSCDLPLVPKGLKVDGYHAIFVGIGLPEAKINPEFKGLNEKMGFYTSKSFLPAVSKASKAGMCKCKSQLPVLHGNVIVLGAGDTAFDCATSALRCGAKKVFVVFRKGFRNIRAVPEEVDLAREEKCEFIPFMSPNKVITKDNKITAVEFCRTEQNENNEWLEDDDQTIKLKANFLISAFGSGLFSEDVKAALSPIKMNRWGLPDVDPITMQSSEIGVFCGGDLAGTSDTTVESVNDGKTAAWYIHKYLQEQLGLSVPAEPQLPKFYTPIDEVDISVEICGMKFPNPFGLASAPPATSGDMIHRAFEAGWGYVVTKTFVLDKDMITNVSPRIVRGTSSNNYGPGQTAFLNIELISEKCQDYWCNVIKMLKEDFPDRIVIASIMCTYNQADWEELSQASEKAGADAMELNLSCPHGMKEKGLGLACGQNPEMVYNISKWVKKAVKIPVFIKLTPNITDITSIAEAAYKGGADGVSAINTVQGLMEVKANSIPWPAVGKQKSTTYGGVSGNATRPVGLYAVSAIAKKFKDFPILGIGGIDSAETSLQFLQCGASAVQIGSAIQNQDFTLIEDYITGLKALLYIESLKELENWDGLSPPIIKHQKGKPKLPHFGNYQELREEKIRDIKMQSNLLAESQSPSQVRPCYQPNKPVPKVKDVVGRSLSKIGPYSNLDNKKQVVALIDDDMCINCGKCYITCNDSGYQAITFDPKTHMPFVKDDCTGCTLCLSVCPIPQCINMVPRTVPHVVQRGIQERVQ
;
A
#
# COMPACT_ATOMS: atom_id res chain seq x y z
N MET A 1 16.25 -31.75 -3.00
CA MET A 1 14.85 -31.28 -3.07
C MET A 1 14.00 -32.28 -2.32
N CYS A 2 13.67 -32.00 -1.06
CA CYS A 2 12.73 -32.81 -0.29
C CYS A 2 11.32 -32.31 -0.58
N TYR A 3 10.45 -33.19 -1.06
CA TYR A 3 9.03 -32.90 -1.23
C TYR A 3 8.39 -32.77 0.16
N VAL A 4 7.83 -31.60 0.47
CA VAL A 4 7.07 -31.38 1.72
C VAL A 4 5.59 -31.34 1.37
N HIS A 5 4.85 -32.37 1.76
CA HIS A 5 3.41 -32.44 1.61
C HIS A 5 2.74 -31.76 2.82
N PHE A 6 2.07 -30.62 2.60
CA PHE A 6 1.21 -29.99 3.60
C PHE A 6 -0.26 -30.21 3.24
N ALA A 7 -1.05 -30.74 4.17
CA ALA A 7 -2.51 -30.67 4.12
C ALA A 7 -2.95 -29.49 4.99
N VAL A 8 -3.58 -28.48 4.39
CA VAL A 8 -4.07 -27.31 5.11
C VAL A 8 -5.54 -27.09 4.82
N LEU A 9 -6.34 -26.91 5.88
CA LEU A 9 -7.75 -26.54 5.83
C LEU A 9 -7.86 -25.10 6.34
N TYR A 10 -8.25 -24.16 5.48
CA TYR A 10 -8.40 -22.74 5.85
C TYR A 10 -9.89 -22.34 5.96
N ILE A 11 -10.22 -21.54 6.96
CA ILE A 11 -11.51 -20.83 7.09
C ILE A 11 -11.25 -19.36 6.77
N LEU A 12 -11.82 -18.84 5.69
CA LEU A 12 -11.68 -17.44 5.28
C LEU A 12 -13.05 -16.79 4.97
N VAL A 13 -13.10 -15.46 5.19
CA VAL A 13 -14.32 -14.63 5.28
C VAL A 13 -15.02 -14.46 3.92
N GLN A 14 -14.27 -14.45 2.80
CA GLN A 14 -14.79 -14.61 1.44
C GLN A 14 -14.13 -15.82 0.78
N GLY A 15 -14.92 -16.67 0.11
CA GLY A 15 -14.41 -17.87 -0.58
C GLY A 15 -13.29 -17.54 -1.58
N ASP A 16 -13.45 -16.43 -2.31
CA ASP A 16 -12.49 -15.93 -3.29
C ASP A 16 -11.12 -15.55 -2.71
N ILE A 17 -11.07 -15.05 -1.47
CA ILE A 17 -9.78 -14.70 -0.83
C ILE A 17 -9.05 -15.98 -0.41
N GLY A 18 -9.80 -17.00 0.05
CA GLY A 18 -9.23 -18.31 0.35
C GLY A 18 -8.65 -19.00 -0.87
N ASP A 19 -9.38 -18.98 -1.98
CA ASP A 19 -8.88 -19.55 -3.24
C ASP A 19 -7.65 -18.80 -3.76
N ALA A 20 -7.55 -17.49 -3.54
CA ALA A 20 -6.36 -16.70 -3.91
C ALA A 20 -5.10 -17.15 -3.16
N THR A 21 -5.20 -17.30 -1.83
CA THR A 21 -4.09 -17.71 -0.96
C THR A 21 -3.71 -19.17 -1.20
N VAL A 22 -4.68 -20.06 -1.42
CA VAL A 22 -4.38 -21.47 -1.77
C VAL A 22 -3.76 -21.56 -3.16
N GLY A 23 -4.23 -20.76 -4.12
CA GLY A 23 -3.64 -20.68 -5.45
C GLY A 23 -2.16 -20.26 -5.43
N SER A 24 -1.79 -19.31 -4.58
CA SER A 24 -0.37 -18.91 -4.43
C SER A 24 0.49 -19.98 -3.77
N ILE A 25 -0.06 -20.75 -2.83
CA ILE A 25 0.62 -21.91 -2.20
C ILE A 25 0.79 -23.07 -3.19
N GLY A 26 -0.22 -23.34 -4.02
CA GLY A 26 -0.19 -24.42 -5.01
C GLY A 26 0.92 -24.28 -6.07
N CYS A 27 1.34 -23.05 -6.37
CA CYS A 27 2.51 -22.78 -7.21
C CYS A 27 3.84 -23.26 -6.60
N SER A 28 3.90 -23.51 -5.29
CA SER A 28 5.12 -23.84 -4.52
C SER A 28 5.37 -25.35 -4.32
N LEU A 29 4.96 -26.21 -5.27
CA LEU A 29 5.12 -27.68 -5.20
C LEU A 29 4.44 -28.35 -3.98
N VAL A 30 3.39 -27.73 -3.43
CA VAL A 30 2.57 -28.30 -2.34
C VAL A 30 1.40 -29.08 -2.94
N SER A 31 1.20 -30.34 -2.53
CA SER A 31 0.02 -31.12 -2.92
C SER A 31 -0.99 -31.22 -1.77
N SER A 32 -2.27 -31.05 -2.06
CA SER A 32 -3.37 -31.30 -1.11
C SER A 32 -4.06 -32.64 -1.39
N SER A 33 -4.54 -33.32 -0.33
CA SER A 33 -5.40 -34.50 -0.42
C SER A 33 -6.49 -34.42 0.65
N CYS A 34 -7.69 -34.91 0.35
CA CYS A 34 -8.87 -34.67 1.21
C CYS A 34 -9.36 -35.88 2.03
N ASP A 35 -8.77 -37.08 1.95
CA ASP A 35 -9.42 -38.31 2.45
C ASP A 35 -8.47 -39.37 3.07
N LEU A 36 -7.43 -39.00 3.81
CA LEU A 36 -6.55 -39.98 4.48
C LEU A 36 -6.71 -39.96 6.02
N PRO A 37 -6.87 -41.13 6.69
CA PRO A 37 -6.77 -41.22 8.14
C PRO A 37 -5.30 -41.07 8.55
N LEU A 38 -4.91 -39.84 8.93
CA LEU A 38 -3.52 -39.49 9.21
C LEU A 38 -3.18 -39.79 10.68
N VAL A 39 -2.44 -40.87 10.93
CA VAL A 39 -1.83 -41.21 12.22
C VAL A 39 -0.35 -40.84 12.14
N PRO A 40 0.24 -39.97 13.00
CA PRO A 40 1.64 -39.58 12.90
C PRO A 40 2.62 -40.76 12.94
N LYS A 41 2.27 -41.82 13.68
CA LYS A 41 3.01 -43.08 13.68
C LYS A 41 2.96 -43.80 12.33
N GLY A 42 1.79 -43.81 11.67
CA GLY A 42 1.63 -44.36 10.32
C GLY A 42 2.42 -43.55 9.29
N LEU A 43 2.36 -42.22 9.36
CA LEU A 43 3.12 -41.34 8.47
C LEU A 43 4.64 -41.51 8.61
N LYS A 44 5.17 -41.66 9.83
CA LYS A 44 6.60 -41.98 9.99
C LYS A 44 6.98 -43.32 9.37
N VAL A 45 6.10 -44.33 9.46
CA VAL A 45 6.29 -45.64 8.81
C VAL A 45 6.25 -45.51 7.28
N ASP A 46 5.38 -44.66 6.76
CA ASP A 46 5.28 -44.36 5.33
C ASP A 46 6.42 -43.49 4.79
N GLY A 47 7.43 -43.19 5.62
CA GLY A 47 8.65 -42.48 5.22
C GLY A 47 8.57 -40.95 5.31
N TYR A 48 7.56 -40.40 5.99
CA TYR A 48 7.51 -38.97 6.27
C TYR A 48 8.49 -38.60 7.38
N HIS A 49 9.39 -37.66 7.07
CA HIS A 49 10.50 -37.28 7.96
C HIS A 49 10.11 -36.25 9.02
N ALA A 50 9.12 -35.39 8.74
CA ALA A 50 8.57 -34.43 9.70
C ALA A 50 7.07 -34.26 9.48
N ILE A 51 6.32 -33.96 10.55
CA ILE A 51 4.86 -33.87 10.54
C ILE A 51 4.44 -32.58 11.25
N PHE A 52 3.55 -31.81 10.62
CA PHE A 52 2.88 -30.66 11.23
C PHE A 52 1.39 -30.95 11.41
N VAL A 53 0.87 -30.75 12.61
CA VAL A 53 -0.54 -30.98 12.95
C VAL A 53 -1.23 -29.64 13.21
N GLY A 54 -2.10 -29.24 12.29
CA GLY A 54 -2.86 -27.99 12.34
C GLY A 54 -4.36 -28.21 12.12
N ILE A 55 -4.96 -29.22 12.75
CA ILE A 55 -6.37 -29.60 12.56
C ILE A 55 -7.37 -28.67 13.29
N GLY A 56 -6.87 -27.72 14.07
CA GLY A 56 -7.66 -26.84 14.92
C GLY A 56 -8.44 -27.58 16.01
N LEU A 57 -9.57 -27.01 16.42
CA LEU A 57 -10.50 -27.61 17.40
C LEU A 57 -11.79 -28.05 16.68
N PRO A 58 -11.91 -29.33 16.29
CA PRO A 58 -12.93 -29.79 15.34
C PRO A 58 -14.35 -29.83 15.94
N GLU A 59 -14.48 -30.05 17.24
CA GLU A 59 -15.77 -30.37 17.87
C GLU A 59 -16.33 -29.20 18.67
N ALA A 60 -17.65 -29.04 18.68
CA ALA A 60 -18.31 -28.02 19.51
C ALA A 60 -18.33 -28.43 20.98
N LYS A 61 -18.15 -27.46 21.87
CA LYS A 61 -18.41 -27.66 23.29
C LYS A 61 -19.92 -27.72 23.53
N ILE A 62 -20.42 -28.84 24.04
CA ILE A 62 -21.85 -29.06 24.32
C ILE A 62 -22.07 -29.17 25.83
N ASN A 63 -23.01 -28.40 26.36
CA ASN A 63 -23.40 -28.52 27.75
C ASN A 63 -24.43 -29.66 27.98
N PRO A 64 -24.47 -30.27 29.17
CA PRO A 64 -25.38 -31.37 29.48
C PRO A 64 -26.86 -31.05 29.28
N GLU A 65 -27.28 -29.81 29.51
CA GLU A 65 -28.68 -29.36 29.41
C GLU A 65 -29.22 -29.41 27.97
N PHE A 66 -28.34 -29.53 26.98
CA PHE A 66 -28.71 -29.64 25.57
C PHE A 66 -28.67 -31.06 25.03
N LYS A 67 -28.41 -32.06 25.89
CA LYS A 67 -28.36 -33.46 25.50
C LYS A 67 -29.70 -33.92 24.89
N GLY A 68 -29.63 -34.51 23.70
CA GLY A 68 -30.80 -35.00 22.97
C GLY A 68 -31.48 -33.96 22.07
N LEU A 69 -31.10 -32.68 22.14
CA LEU A 69 -31.55 -31.67 21.19
C LEU A 69 -30.86 -31.83 19.85
N ASN A 70 -31.54 -31.44 18.77
CA ASN A 70 -31.03 -31.52 17.40
C ASN A 70 -31.64 -30.43 16.52
N GLU A 71 -31.16 -30.33 15.28
CA GLU A 71 -31.58 -29.30 14.32
C GLU A 71 -33.08 -29.35 14.01
N LYS A 72 -33.70 -30.55 13.99
CA LYS A 72 -35.15 -30.69 13.78
C LYS A 72 -35.94 -30.07 14.92
N MET A 73 -35.38 -30.01 16.13
CA MET A 73 -36.00 -29.37 17.29
C MET A 73 -35.76 -27.85 17.32
N GLY A 74 -34.88 -27.33 16.46
CA GLY A 74 -34.46 -25.92 16.44
C GLY A 74 -33.14 -25.64 17.17
N PHE A 75 -32.40 -26.69 17.57
CA PHE A 75 -31.11 -26.55 18.24
C PHE A 75 -29.95 -26.70 17.26
N TYR A 76 -28.99 -25.79 17.33
CA TYR A 76 -27.72 -25.87 16.62
C TYR A 76 -26.55 -25.64 17.58
N THR A 77 -25.40 -26.18 17.22
CA THR A 77 -24.11 -25.69 17.69
C THR A 77 -23.52 -24.74 16.64
N SER A 78 -22.57 -23.90 17.01
CA SER A 78 -21.85 -23.08 16.02
C SER A 78 -21.17 -23.92 14.93
N LYS A 79 -20.67 -25.13 15.27
CA LYS A 79 -20.06 -26.10 14.35
C LYS A 79 -21.06 -26.82 13.42
N SER A 80 -22.36 -26.70 13.63
CA SER A 80 -23.39 -27.15 12.67
C SER A 80 -23.96 -25.97 11.89
N PHE A 81 -24.27 -24.87 12.59
CA PHE A 81 -24.91 -23.70 12.01
C PHE A 81 -24.02 -22.94 11.01
N LEU A 82 -22.83 -22.48 11.43
CA LEU A 82 -21.97 -21.65 10.58
C LEU A 82 -21.47 -22.39 9.33
N PRO A 83 -21.12 -23.69 9.39
CA PRO A 83 -20.82 -24.46 8.17
C PRO A 83 -22.00 -24.59 7.21
N ALA A 84 -23.24 -24.73 7.72
CA ALA A 84 -24.42 -24.78 6.87
C ALA A 84 -24.66 -23.44 6.15
N VAL A 85 -24.54 -22.33 6.88
CA VAL A 85 -24.60 -20.97 6.29
C VAL A 85 -23.49 -20.76 5.27
N SER A 86 -22.26 -21.15 5.60
CA SER A 86 -21.10 -21.01 4.71
C SER A 86 -21.27 -21.80 3.41
N LYS A 87 -21.67 -23.08 3.47
CA LYS A 87 -21.91 -23.90 2.27
C LYS A 87 -23.01 -23.31 1.37
N ALA A 88 -24.00 -22.65 1.96
CA ALA A 88 -25.12 -22.05 1.24
C ALA A 88 -24.84 -20.65 0.67
N SER A 89 -23.80 -19.96 1.16
CA SER A 89 -23.50 -18.57 0.82
C SER A 89 -22.18 -18.38 0.06
N LYS A 90 -21.25 -19.34 0.15
CA LYS A 90 -19.92 -19.27 -0.46
C LYS A 90 -19.88 -20.19 -1.68
N ALA A 91 -20.10 -19.61 -2.86
CA ALA A 91 -19.94 -20.33 -4.13
C ALA A 91 -18.50 -20.89 -4.24
N GLY A 92 -18.37 -22.12 -4.76
CA GLY A 92 -17.08 -22.83 -4.86
C GLY A 92 -16.68 -23.65 -3.63
N MET A 93 -17.22 -23.37 -2.43
CA MET A 93 -16.84 -24.07 -1.19
C MET A 93 -17.31 -25.54 -1.14
N CYS A 94 -18.53 -25.82 -1.62
CA CYS A 94 -19.05 -27.18 -1.77
C CYS A 94 -19.41 -27.44 -3.22
N LYS A 95 -19.16 -28.67 -3.71
CA LYS A 95 -19.75 -29.15 -4.98
C LYS A 95 -21.28 -29.27 -4.90
N CYS A 96 -21.81 -29.38 -3.69
CA CYS A 96 -23.23 -29.46 -3.40
C CYS A 96 -23.87 -28.06 -3.42
N LYS A 97 -25.05 -27.92 -4.05
CA LYS A 97 -25.89 -26.71 -3.90
C LYS A 97 -26.63 -26.82 -2.55
N SER A 98 -26.16 -26.09 -1.54
CA SER A 98 -26.79 -26.04 -0.22
C SER A 98 -27.75 -24.84 -0.11
N GLN A 99 -28.84 -25.00 0.65
CA GLN A 99 -29.74 -23.90 0.97
C GLN A 99 -29.39 -23.30 2.32
N LEU A 100 -29.64 -22.01 2.49
CA LEU A 100 -29.49 -21.36 3.79
C LEU A 100 -30.41 -22.04 4.81
N PRO A 101 -29.97 -22.21 6.06
CA PRO A 101 -30.88 -22.57 7.14
C PRO A 101 -32.10 -21.62 7.16
N VAL A 102 -33.29 -22.17 7.37
CA VAL A 102 -34.52 -21.36 7.43
C VAL A 102 -34.88 -21.14 8.90
N LEU A 103 -34.53 -19.97 9.41
CA LEU A 103 -34.86 -19.56 10.77
C LEU A 103 -36.07 -18.62 10.73
N HIS A 104 -37.03 -18.84 11.62
CA HIS A 104 -38.22 -18.01 11.78
C HIS A 104 -38.39 -17.61 13.25
N GLY A 105 -39.03 -16.46 13.49
CA GLY A 105 -39.27 -16.00 14.85
C GLY A 105 -37.97 -15.66 15.60
N ASN A 106 -37.90 -16.06 16.87
CA ASN A 106 -36.84 -15.63 17.78
C ASN A 106 -35.70 -16.66 17.85
N VAL A 107 -34.46 -16.19 17.77
CA VAL A 107 -33.24 -17.00 17.91
C VAL A 107 -32.49 -16.57 19.16
N ILE A 108 -32.07 -17.53 19.97
CA ILE A 108 -31.13 -17.31 21.07
C ILE A 108 -29.76 -17.83 20.63
N VAL A 109 -28.73 -17.01 20.80
CA VAL A 109 -27.33 -17.39 20.62
C VAL A 109 -26.64 -17.34 21.98
N LEU A 110 -26.02 -18.44 22.40
CA LEU A 110 -25.36 -18.55 23.68
C LEU A 110 -23.85 -18.38 23.54
N GLY A 111 -23.32 -17.31 24.12
CA GLY A 111 -21.88 -17.02 24.09
C GLY A 111 -21.58 -15.54 23.98
N ALA A 112 -20.30 -15.20 24.12
CA ALA A 112 -19.80 -13.83 24.04
C ALA A 112 -18.38 -13.76 23.44
N GLY A 113 -18.03 -14.68 22.54
CA GLY A 113 -16.83 -14.58 21.71
C GLY A 113 -17.24 -14.46 20.24
N ASP A 114 -16.27 -14.33 19.33
CA ASP A 114 -16.49 -14.07 17.89
C ASP A 114 -17.52 -15.03 17.29
N THR A 115 -17.40 -16.32 17.59
CA THR A 115 -18.35 -17.36 17.15
C THR A 115 -19.81 -17.04 17.47
N ALA A 116 -20.09 -16.41 18.61
CA ALA A 116 -21.46 -16.05 19.01
C ALA A 116 -21.99 -14.86 18.19
N PHE A 117 -21.16 -13.87 17.91
CA PHE A 117 -21.56 -12.70 17.12
C PHE A 117 -21.73 -13.05 15.64
N ASP A 118 -20.85 -13.88 15.09
CA ASP A 118 -21.02 -14.49 13.76
C ASP A 118 -22.31 -15.31 13.66
N CYS A 119 -22.63 -16.11 14.68
CA CYS A 119 -23.89 -16.85 14.72
C CYS A 119 -25.09 -15.91 14.74
N ALA A 120 -24.99 -14.79 15.47
CA ALA A 120 -26.09 -13.83 15.61
C ALA A 120 -26.38 -13.10 14.28
N THR A 121 -25.36 -12.55 13.64
CA THR A 121 -25.48 -11.84 12.35
C THR A 121 -25.85 -12.80 11.21
N SER A 122 -25.33 -14.03 11.23
CA SER A 122 -25.70 -15.10 10.29
C SER A 122 -27.15 -15.56 10.47
N ALA A 123 -27.68 -15.58 11.69
CA ALA A 123 -29.07 -15.92 11.94
C ALA A 123 -30.05 -14.93 11.29
N LEU A 124 -29.69 -13.64 11.24
CA LEU A 124 -30.48 -12.63 10.50
C LEU A 124 -30.52 -12.92 9.00
N ARG A 125 -29.41 -13.36 8.39
CA ARG A 125 -29.38 -13.78 6.96
C ARG A 125 -30.23 -15.02 6.71
N CYS A 126 -30.44 -15.85 7.72
CA CYS A 126 -31.27 -17.05 7.66
C CYS A 126 -32.78 -16.76 7.88
N GLY A 127 -33.17 -15.49 8.06
CA GLY A 127 -34.57 -15.08 8.20
C GLY A 127 -35.06 -14.91 9.65
N ALA A 128 -34.16 -14.92 10.64
CA ALA A 128 -34.53 -14.66 12.03
C ALA A 128 -35.24 -13.31 12.17
N LYS A 129 -36.38 -13.28 12.87
CA LYS A 129 -37.11 -12.04 13.15
C LYS A 129 -36.40 -11.20 14.21
N LYS A 130 -35.82 -11.88 15.21
CA LYS A 130 -35.13 -11.26 16.34
C LYS A 130 -34.07 -12.22 16.87
N VAL A 131 -32.91 -11.68 17.22
CA VAL A 131 -31.78 -12.45 17.74
C VAL A 131 -31.40 -11.92 19.12
N PHE A 132 -31.27 -12.82 20.07
CA PHE A 132 -30.81 -12.54 21.43
C PHE A 132 -29.45 -13.19 21.64
N VAL A 133 -28.42 -12.39 21.91
CA VAL A 133 -27.11 -12.87 22.32
C VAL A 133 -27.07 -12.90 23.84
N VAL A 134 -27.04 -14.11 24.40
CA VAL A 134 -27.18 -14.36 25.83
C VAL A 134 -25.87 -14.89 26.38
N PHE A 135 -25.39 -14.30 27.47
CA PHE A 135 -24.11 -14.66 28.05
C PHE A 135 -24.10 -14.61 29.58
N ARG A 136 -23.35 -15.54 30.17
CA ARG A 136 -23.31 -15.81 31.62
C ARG A 136 -22.63 -14.76 32.47
N LYS A 137 -22.09 -13.69 31.88
CA LYS A 137 -21.33 -12.65 32.57
C LYS A 137 -21.84 -11.26 32.18
N GLY A 138 -21.18 -10.20 32.63
CA GLY A 138 -21.52 -8.83 32.23
C GLY A 138 -20.97 -8.44 30.86
N PHE A 139 -21.41 -7.29 30.34
CA PHE A 139 -20.90 -6.71 29.08
C PHE A 139 -19.38 -6.50 29.08
N ARG A 140 -18.80 -6.17 30.24
CA ARG A 140 -17.34 -6.01 30.41
C ARG A 140 -16.56 -7.32 30.23
N ASN A 141 -17.24 -8.46 30.18
CA ASN A 141 -16.65 -9.78 30.05
C ASN A 141 -16.87 -10.41 28.67
N ILE A 142 -17.39 -9.64 27.70
CA ILE A 142 -17.40 -10.05 26.30
C ILE A 142 -15.95 -10.26 25.86
N ARG A 143 -15.69 -11.40 25.20
CA ARG A 143 -14.36 -11.81 24.73
C ARG A 143 -14.08 -11.31 23.32
N ALA A 144 -15.11 -11.14 22.50
CA ALA A 144 -14.97 -10.57 21.17
C ALA A 144 -14.53 -9.11 21.26
N VAL A 145 -13.77 -8.68 20.25
CA VAL A 145 -13.33 -7.28 20.12
C VAL A 145 -14.54 -6.36 19.87
N PRO A 146 -14.49 -5.07 20.27
CA PRO A 146 -15.61 -4.15 20.11
C PRO A 146 -16.15 -4.07 18.68
N GLU A 147 -15.28 -4.16 17.69
CA GLU A 147 -15.64 -4.08 16.27
C GLU A 147 -16.58 -5.22 15.85
N GLU A 148 -16.37 -6.43 16.39
CA GLU A 148 -17.20 -7.61 16.13
C GLU A 148 -18.57 -7.50 16.83
N VAL A 149 -18.56 -6.98 18.06
CA VAL A 149 -19.78 -6.72 18.85
C VAL A 149 -20.65 -5.67 18.17
N ASP A 150 -20.01 -4.66 17.59
CA ASP A 150 -20.66 -3.51 16.97
C ASP A 150 -21.47 -3.92 15.73
N LEU A 151 -21.01 -4.91 14.95
CA LEU A 151 -21.77 -5.48 13.83
C LEU A 151 -23.13 -6.02 14.27
N ALA A 152 -23.15 -6.85 15.31
CA ALA A 152 -24.41 -7.40 15.84
C ALA A 152 -25.31 -6.30 16.44
N ARG A 153 -24.72 -5.29 17.05
CA ARG A 153 -25.44 -4.14 17.66
C ARG A 153 -26.08 -3.24 16.62
N GLU A 154 -25.37 -2.92 15.55
CA GLU A 154 -25.88 -2.13 14.43
C GLU A 154 -27.07 -2.81 13.77
N GLU A 155 -27.01 -4.14 13.65
CA GLU A 155 -28.08 -5.01 13.14
C GLU A 155 -29.18 -5.33 14.16
N LYS A 156 -29.19 -4.64 15.31
CA LYS A 156 -30.25 -4.69 16.33
C LYS A 156 -30.42 -6.06 16.99
N CYS A 157 -29.34 -6.84 17.12
CA CYS A 157 -29.33 -7.97 18.05
C CYS A 157 -29.48 -7.46 19.48
N GLU A 158 -30.24 -8.19 20.32
CA GLU A 158 -30.40 -7.85 21.73
C GLU A 158 -29.42 -8.63 22.60
N PHE A 159 -28.82 -7.94 23.56
CA PHE A 159 -27.76 -8.50 24.41
C PHE A 159 -28.32 -8.72 25.81
N ILE A 160 -28.27 -9.95 26.30
CA ILE A 160 -28.79 -10.33 27.61
C ILE A 160 -27.63 -10.86 28.47
N PRO A 161 -27.02 -10.00 29.30
CA PRO A 161 -25.94 -10.39 30.19
C PRO A 161 -26.47 -11.14 31.42
N PHE A 162 -25.55 -11.72 32.19
CA PHE A 162 -25.82 -12.32 33.50
C PHE A 162 -26.84 -13.47 33.48
N MET A 163 -26.81 -14.31 32.43
CA MET A 163 -27.76 -15.43 32.26
C MET A 163 -27.03 -16.74 31.98
N SER A 164 -27.28 -17.75 32.81
CA SER A 164 -26.85 -19.14 32.58
C SER A 164 -28.03 -20.00 32.15
N PRO A 165 -27.91 -20.80 31.07
CA PRO A 165 -29.02 -21.64 30.62
C PRO A 165 -29.29 -22.77 31.62
N ASN A 166 -30.52 -22.85 32.12
CA ASN A 166 -30.95 -23.89 33.07
C ASN A 166 -31.77 -25.00 32.37
N LYS A 167 -32.79 -24.61 31.59
CA LYS A 167 -33.71 -25.59 30.97
C LYS A 167 -34.21 -25.18 29.60
N VAL A 168 -34.14 -26.09 28.63
CA VAL A 168 -34.76 -25.90 27.30
C VAL A 168 -36.17 -26.45 27.29
N ILE A 169 -37.15 -25.61 26.95
CA ILE A 169 -38.57 -25.96 26.96
C ILE A 169 -39.01 -26.28 25.54
N THR A 170 -39.46 -27.52 25.35
CA THR A 170 -39.94 -28.01 24.06
C THR A 170 -41.44 -28.32 24.10
N LYS A 171 -42.12 -28.10 22.99
CA LYS A 171 -43.50 -28.51 22.74
C LYS A 171 -43.56 -29.09 21.33
N ASP A 172 -44.21 -30.24 21.16
CA ASP A 172 -44.33 -30.93 19.87
C ASP A 172 -42.95 -31.14 19.19
N ASN A 173 -41.94 -31.52 19.99
CA ASN A 173 -40.54 -31.67 19.57
C ASN A 173 -39.91 -30.40 18.95
N LYS A 174 -40.39 -29.21 19.31
CA LYS A 174 -39.81 -27.91 18.90
C LYS A 174 -39.49 -27.06 20.12
N ILE A 175 -38.37 -26.34 20.08
CA ILE A 175 -38.03 -25.35 21.11
C ILE A 175 -39.07 -24.23 21.08
N THR A 176 -39.55 -23.84 22.27
CA THR A 176 -40.50 -22.74 22.44
C THR A 176 -40.02 -21.67 23.42
N ALA A 177 -39.11 -22.05 24.32
CA ALA A 177 -38.44 -21.14 25.24
C ALA A 177 -37.17 -21.76 25.83
N VAL A 178 -36.31 -20.92 26.38
CA VAL A 178 -35.20 -21.31 27.24
C VAL A 178 -35.35 -20.57 28.56
N GLU A 179 -35.23 -21.32 29.66
CA GLU A 179 -35.20 -20.80 31.02
C GLU A 179 -33.75 -20.63 31.45
N PHE A 180 -33.46 -19.47 32.02
CA PHE A 180 -32.15 -19.06 32.48
C PHE A 180 -32.20 -18.76 33.97
N CYS A 181 -31.13 -19.10 34.68
CA CYS A 181 -30.88 -18.58 36.01
C CYS A 181 -30.01 -17.32 35.90
N ARG A 182 -30.28 -16.34 36.75
CA ARG A 182 -29.44 -15.14 36.83
C ARG A 182 -28.06 -15.54 37.35
N THR A 183 -27.02 -14.90 36.83
CA THR A 183 -25.67 -15.03 37.37
C THR A 183 -25.19 -13.73 37.98
N GLU A 184 -24.32 -13.84 38.97
CA GLU A 184 -23.65 -12.69 39.57
C GLU A 184 -22.24 -13.05 40.02
N GLN A 185 -21.44 -12.01 40.27
CA GLN A 185 -20.07 -12.16 40.75
C GLN A 185 -20.04 -11.76 42.22
N ASN A 186 -19.60 -12.69 43.09
CA ASN A 186 -19.43 -12.41 44.51
C ASN A 186 -18.17 -11.57 44.79
N GLU A 187 -17.96 -11.19 46.05
CA GLU A 187 -16.79 -10.40 46.48
C GLU A 187 -15.45 -11.12 46.22
N ASN A 188 -15.46 -12.45 46.12
CA ASN A 188 -14.28 -13.27 45.80
C ASN A 188 -14.03 -13.43 44.29
N ASN A 189 -14.75 -12.70 43.45
CA ASN A 189 -14.73 -12.81 41.98
C ASN A 189 -15.25 -14.14 41.41
N GLU A 190 -15.91 -14.96 42.21
CA GLU A 190 -16.52 -16.22 41.78
C GLU A 190 -17.89 -15.94 41.15
N TRP A 191 -18.21 -16.67 40.09
CA TRP A 191 -19.49 -16.55 39.41
C TRP A 191 -20.47 -17.55 40.00
N LEU A 192 -21.57 -17.03 40.55
CA LEU A 192 -22.66 -17.81 41.15
C LEU A 192 -23.88 -17.80 40.24
N GLU A 193 -24.67 -18.87 40.31
CA GLU A 193 -25.98 -18.99 39.68
C GLU A 193 -27.05 -18.90 40.77
N ASP A 194 -28.05 -18.05 40.56
CA ASP A 194 -29.20 -17.90 41.46
C ASP A 194 -30.40 -18.63 40.85
N ASP A 195 -30.68 -19.81 41.39
CA ASP A 195 -31.78 -20.69 40.95
C ASP A 195 -33.17 -20.16 41.31
N ASP A 196 -33.28 -19.23 42.27
CA ASP A 196 -34.54 -18.58 42.63
C ASP A 196 -34.88 -17.45 41.63
N GLN A 197 -33.86 -16.83 41.02
CA GLN A 197 -34.02 -15.76 40.02
C GLN A 197 -33.96 -16.31 38.59
N THR A 198 -35.10 -16.83 38.11
CA THR A 198 -35.22 -17.37 36.75
C THR A 198 -35.89 -16.40 35.76
N ILE A 199 -35.44 -16.44 34.50
CA ILE A 199 -36.06 -15.75 33.37
C ILE A 199 -36.35 -16.74 32.25
N LYS A 200 -37.56 -16.69 31.72
CA LYS A 200 -37.98 -17.50 30.56
C LYS A 200 -38.02 -16.65 29.30
N LEU A 201 -37.12 -16.94 28.37
CA LEU A 201 -37.06 -16.26 27.07
C LEU A 201 -37.70 -17.12 25.98
N LYS A 202 -38.70 -16.58 25.28
CA LYS A 202 -39.36 -17.28 24.16
C LYS A 202 -38.46 -17.31 22.93
N ALA A 203 -38.22 -18.51 22.42
CA ALA A 203 -37.37 -18.73 21.25
C ALA A 203 -37.86 -19.93 20.43
N ASN A 204 -37.67 -19.85 19.12
CA ASN A 204 -37.91 -20.93 18.18
C ASN A 204 -36.62 -21.73 17.92
N PHE A 205 -35.48 -21.04 18.02
CA PHE A 205 -34.17 -21.61 17.75
C PHE A 205 -33.17 -21.25 18.85
N LEU A 206 -32.25 -22.18 19.09
CA LEU A 206 -31.16 -22.04 20.05
C LEU A 206 -29.84 -22.41 19.37
N ILE A 207 -28.85 -21.52 19.41
CA ILE A 207 -27.52 -21.74 18.85
C ILE A 207 -26.50 -21.67 19.98
N SER A 208 -25.82 -22.78 20.26
CA SER A 208 -24.74 -22.82 21.25
C SER A 208 -23.40 -22.44 20.60
N ALA A 209 -22.78 -21.38 21.11
CA ALA A 209 -21.50 -20.85 20.64
C ALA A 209 -20.47 -20.77 21.80
N PHE A 210 -20.38 -21.83 22.60
CA PHE A 210 -19.49 -21.92 23.76
C PHE A 210 -18.01 -22.18 23.43
N GLY A 211 -17.67 -22.20 22.14
CA GLY A 211 -16.34 -22.54 21.66
C GLY A 211 -16.24 -23.99 21.22
N SER A 212 -15.01 -24.41 20.99
CA SER A 212 -14.68 -25.71 20.40
C SER A 212 -13.60 -26.41 21.21
N GLY A 213 -13.41 -27.71 21.00
CA GLY A 213 -12.37 -28.49 21.66
C GLY A 213 -12.00 -29.75 20.89
N LEU A 214 -11.13 -30.55 21.51
CA LEU A 214 -10.74 -31.88 21.04
C LEU A 214 -11.29 -32.92 22.02
N PHE A 215 -12.40 -33.56 21.65
CA PHE A 215 -13.14 -34.49 22.50
C PHE A 215 -13.13 -35.92 21.96
N SER A 216 -13.05 -36.11 20.64
CA SER A 216 -13.03 -37.41 19.98
C SER A 216 -11.83 -38.25 20.43
N GLU A 217 -12.12 -39.40 21.04
CA GLU A 217 -11.10 -40.36 21.45
C GLU A 217 -10.38 -40.99 20.25
N ASP A 218 -11.06 -41.13 19.10
CA ASP A 218 -10.43 -41.63 17.87
C ASP A 218 -9.38 -40.65 17.34
N VAL A 219 -9.66 -39.34 17.37
CA VAL A 219 -8.70 -38.31 16.95
C VAL A 219 -7.53 -38.22 17.94
N LYS A 220 -7.80 -38.29 19.24
CA LYS A 220 -6.72 -38.33 20.26
C LYS A 220 -5.86 -39.59 20.12
N ALA A 221 -6.47 -40.74 19.87
CA ALA A 221 -5.76 -41.99 19.61
C ALA A 221 -4.89 -41.88 18.36
N ALA A 222 -5.40 -41.22 17.32
CA ALA A 222 -4.63 -40.94 16.11
C ALA A 222 -3.41 -40.05 16.39
N LEU A 223 -3.46 -39.13 17.36
CA LEU A 223 -2.32 -38.28 17.74
C LEU A 223 -1.28 -38.98 18.63
N SER A 224 -1.54 -40.21 19.08
CA SER A 224 -0.57 -40.99 19.88
C SER A 224 0.75 -41.21 19.12
N PRO A 225 1.93 -41.09 19.76
CA PRO A 225 2.17 -40.97 21.21
C PRO A 225 2.34 -39.54 21.77
N ILE A 226 1.87 -38.50 21.06
CA ILE A 226 1.97 -37.11 21.54
C ILE A 226 1.30 -36.98 22.92
N LYS A 227 2.05 -36.43 23.90
CA LYS A 227 1.55 -36.12 25.23
C LYS A 227 0.51 -35.01 25.15
N MET A 228 -0.56 -35.15 25.91
CA MET A 228 -1.57 -34.11 26.09
C MET A 228 -1.33 -33.35 27.39
N ASN A 229 -1.54 -32.04 27.36
CA ASN A 229 -1.48 -31.18 28.52
C ASN A 229 -2.77 -31.27 29.38
N ARG A 230 -2.82 -30.50 30.47
CA ARG A 230 -3.96 -30.49 31.41
C ARG A 230 -5.31 -30.08 30.79
N TRP A 231 -5.28 -29.46 29.62
CA TRP A 231 -6.46 -29.00 28.88
C TRP A 231 -6.94 -30.02 27.83
N GLY A 232 -6.26 -31.17 27.74
CA GLY A 232 -6.59 -32.21 26.75
C GLY A 232 -6.15 -31.87 25.33
N LEU A 233 -5.18 -30.96 25.17
CA LEU A 233 -4.56 -30.57 23.89
C LEU A 233 -3.10 -31.04 23.85
N PRO A 234 -2.48 -31.17 22.66
CA PRO A 234 -1.06 -31.50 22.55
C PRO A 234 -0.16 -30.60 23.41
N ASP A 235 0.79 -31.23 24.10
CA ASP A 235 1.86 -30.53 24.81
C ASP A 235 2.93 -30.11 23.80
N VAL A 236 3.11 -28.80 23.66
CA VAL A 236 3.96 -28.17 22.64
C VAL A 236 4.92 -27.19 23.29
N ASP A 237 6.14 -27.14 22.76
CA ASP A 237 7.10 -26.10 23.09
C ASP A 237 6.68 -24.79 22.40
N PRO A 238 6.40 -23.70 23.15
CA PRO A 238 5.91 -22.45 22.58
C PRO A 238 6.96 -21.67 21.77
N ILE A 239 8.24 -22.08 21.81
CA ILE A 239 9.31 -21.47 21.01
C ILE A 239 9.43 -22.18 19.67
N THR A 240 9.36 -23.52 19.69
CA THR A 240 9.68 -24.35 18.51
C THR A 240 8.46 -24.91 17.81
N MET A 241 7.29 -24.87 18.46
CA MET A 241 6.05 -25.55 18.09
C MET A 241 6.20 -27.08 18.02
N GLN A 242 7.28 -27.63 18.56
CA GLN A 242 7.52 -29.05 18.59
C GLN A 242 6.69 -29.70 19.69
N SER A 243 6.03 -30.82 19.37
CA SER A 243 5.33 -31.62 20.37
C SER A 243 6.31 -32.45 21.21
N SER A 244 5.80 -33.19 22.19
CA SER A 244 6.60 -34.20 22.91
C SER A 244 7.25 -35.28 22.04
N GLU A 245 6.77 -35.46 20.80
CA GLU A 245 7.32 -36.42 19.85
C GLU A 245 8.28 -35.74 18.87
N ILE A 246 9.52 -36.24 18.83
CA ILE A 246 10.57 -35.68 17.95
C ILE A 246 10.15 -35.79 16.48
N GLY A 247 10.28 -34.68 15.74
CA GLY A 247 9.86 -34.59 14.34
C GLY A 247 8.34 -34.40 14.14
N VAL A 248 7.57 -34.19 15.21
CA VAL A 248 6.14 -33.86 15.14
C VAL A 248 5.90 -32.51 15.80
N PHE A 249 5.27 -31.60 15.05
CA PHE A 249 5.01 -30.21 15.41
C PHE A 249 3.51 -29.93 15.39
N CYS A 250 3.02 -28.99 16.20
CA CYS A 250 1.61 -28.60 16.23
C CYS A 250 1.47 -27.08 16.29
N GLY A 251 0.44 -26.52 15.65
CA GLY A 251 0.19 -25.07 15.63
C GLY A 251 -1.27 -24.73 15.39
N GLY A 252 -1.62 -23.45 15.57
CA GLY A 252 -3.00 -22.95 15.49
C GLY A 252 -3.84 -23.32 16.70
N ASP A 253 -5.18 -23.31 16.57
CA ASP A 253 -6.08 -23.57 17.72
C ASP A 253 -5.76 -24.86 18.49
N LEU A 254 -5.19 -25.87 17.80
CA LEU A 254 -4.81 -27.15 18.40
C LEU A 254 -3.68 -27.00 19.43
N ALA A 255 -2.74 -26.09 19.22
CA ALA A 255 -1.64 -25.82 20.15
C ALA A 255 -2.16 -25.18 21.46
N GLY A 256 -3.37 -24.62 21.46
CA GLY A 256 -3.99 -24.00 22.63
C GLY A 256 -3.34 -22.68 23.06
N THR A 257 -2.50 -22.09 22.20
CA THR A 257 -1.79 -20.83 22.40
C THR A 257 -2.29 -19.69 21.50
N SER A 258 -3.15 -20.01 20.54
CA SER A 258 -3.61 -19.11 19.48
C SER A 258 -5.14 -19.03 19.50
N ASP A 259 -5.67 -17.81 19.47
CA ASP A 259 -7.11 -17.53 19.44
C ASP A 259 -7.52 -16.83 18.12
N THR A 260 -6.55 -16.42 17.30
CA THR A 260 -6.75 -15.70 16.05
C THR A 260 -6.12 -16.38 14.85
N THR A 261 -6.59 -16.04 13.65
CA THR A 261 -6.00 -16.48 12.38
C THR A 261 -4.52 -16.07 12.25
N VAL A 262 -4.17 -14.85 12.69
CA VAL A 262 -2.80 -14.33 12.56
C VAL A 262 -1.82 -15.07 13.47
N GLU A 263 -2.24 -15.41 14.70
CA GLU A 263 -1.44 -16.23 15.61
C GLU A 263 -1.27 -17.64 15.06
N SER A 264 -2.35 -18.24 14.54
CA SER A 264 -2.28 -19.57 13.90
C SER A 264 -1.35 -19.62 12.69
N VAL A 265 -1.34 -18.57 11.86
CA VAL A 265 -0.39 -18.43 10.75
C VAL A 265 1.04 -18.27 11.28
N ASN A 266 1.22 -17.54 12.38
CA ASN A 266 2.53 -17.38 13.01
C ASN A 266 3.05 -18.69 13.63
N ASP A 267 2.19 -19.53 14.19
CA ASP A 267 2.57 -20.86 14.69
C ASP A 267 3.09 -21.72 13.54
N GLY A 268 2.38 -21.75 12.41
CA GLY A 268 2.83 -22.45 11.21
C GLY A 268 4.16 -21.91 10.68
N LYS A 269 4.33 -20.57 10.67
CA LYS A 269 5.57 -19.91 10.26
C LYS A 269 6.75 -20.25 11.19
N THR A 270 6.50 -20.27 12.50
CA THR A 270 7.49 -20.63 13.52
C THR A 270 7.88 -22.09 13.38
N ALA A 271 6.89 -22.99 13.30
CA ALA A 271 7.11 -24.41 13.09
C ALA A 271 7.92 -24.68 11.81
N ALA A 272 7.70 -23.94 10.71
CA ALA A 272 8.43 -24.12 9.46
C ALA A 272 9.96 -23.97 9.63
N TRP A 273 10.42 -23.00 10.44
CA TRP A 273 11.85 -22.84 10.71
C TRP A 273 12.43 -24.02 11.50
N TYR A 274 11.71 -24.50 12.52
CA TYR A 274 12.19 -25.60 13.36
C TYR A 274 12.04 -26.98 12.71
N ILE A 275 11.05 -27.16 11.83
CA ILE A 275 10.97 -28.31 10.92
C ILE A 275 12.18 -28.29 9.98
N HIS A 276 12.51 -27.14 9.39
CA HIS A 276 13.70 -27.02 8.55
C HIS A 276 14.97 -27.38 9.33
N LYS A 277 15.19 -26.78 10.50
CA LYS A 277 16.32 -27.08 11.38
C LYS A 277 16.41 -28.57 11.70
N TYR A 278 15.31 -29.17 12.15
CA TYR A 278 15.24 -30.59 12.47
C TYR A 278 15.63 -31.48 11.27
N LEU A 279 15.05 -31.22 10.09
CA LEU A 279 15.34 -31.99 8.87
C LEU A 279 16.81 -31.86 8.43
N GLN A 280 17.41 -30.67 8.53
CA GLN A 280 18.82 -30.47 8.21
C GLN A 280 19.74 -31.21 9.18
N GLU A 281 19.43 -31.16 10.48
CA GLU A 281 20.20 -31.87 11.52
C GLU A 281 20.15 -33.39 11.31
N GLN A 282 19.02 -33.96 10.85
CA GLN A 282 18.94 -35.38 10.48
C GLN A 282 19.87 -35.76 9.31
N LEU A 283 20.24 -34.80 8.47
CA LEU A 283 21.19 -34.98 7.36
C LEU A 283 22.63 -34.63 7.76
N GLY A 284 22.89 -34.31 9.03
CA GLY A 284 24.20 -33.88 9.51
C GLY A 284 24.59 -32.46 9.08
N LEU A 285 23.61 -31.63 8.69
CA LEU A 285 23.81 -30.26 8.25
C LEU A 285 23.43 -29.28 9.37
N SER A 286 24.20 -28.20 9.50
CA SER A 286 23.90 -27.11 10.45
C SER A 286 23.12 -25.99 9.76
N VAL A 287 22.19 -25.38 10.50
CA VAL A 287 21.49 -24.15 10.10
C VAL A 287 21.96 -22.95 10.93
N PRO A 288 21.81 -21.71 10.45
CA PRO A 288 22.09 -20.50 11.25
C PRO A 288 21.35 -20.50 12.59
N ALA A 289 21.94 -19.88 13.61
CA ALA A 289 21.30 -19.74 14.92
C ALA A 289 20.09 -18.78 14.86
N GLU A 290 20.19 -17.75 14.03
CA GLU A 290 19.12 -16.78 13.79
C GLU A 290 18.19 -17.27 12.66
N PRO A 291 16.86 -17.23 12.83
CA PRO A 291 15.91 -17.61 11.79
C PRO A 291 16.03 -16.79 10.50
N GLN A 292 16.18 -17.48 9.37
CA GLN A 292 16.30 -16.89 8.03
C GLN A 292 15.20 -17.42 7.09
N LEU A 293 13.93 -17.13 7.42
CA LEU A 293 12.81 -17.49 6.54
C LEU A 293 12.84 -16.65 5.25
N PRO A 294 12.64 -17.26 4.07
CA PRO A 294 12.59 -16.53 2.81
C PRO A 294 11.48 -15.47 2.78
N LYS A 295 11.71 -14.39 2.01
CA LYS A 295 10.65 -13.44 1.62
C LYS A 295 9.68 -14.09 0.62
N PHE A 296 8.60 -13.39 0.30
CA PHE A 296 7.69 -13.76 -0.80
C PHE A 296 8.22 -13.19 -2.13
N TYR A 297 8.20 -14.00 -3.19
CA TYR A 297 8.71 -13.65 -4.51
C TYR A 297 7.71 -13.98 -5.63
N THR A 298 7.78 -13.23 -6.72
CA THR A 298 6.96 -13.34 -7.92
C THR A 298 7.81 -13.07 -9.17
N PRO A 299 7.32 -13.35 -10.39
CA PRO A 299 8.03 -12.96 -11.62
C PRO A 299 8.29 -11.45 -11.76
N ILE A 300 7.60 -10.60 -11.00
CA ILE A 300 7.89 -9.16 -10.93
C ILE A 300 9.29 -8.91 -10.37
N ASP A 301 9.73 -9.71 -9.40
CA ASP A 301 11.03 -9.54 -8.75
C ASP A 301 12.21 -9.79 -9.71
N GLU A 302 11.98 -10.53 -10.78
CA GLU A 302 12.96 -10.82 -11.84
C GLU A 302 13.06 -9.72 -12.90
N VAL A 303 12.21 -8.68 -12.85
CA VAL A 303 12.24 -7.60 -13.83
C VAL A 303 13.53 -6.78 -13.70
N ASP A 304 14.26 -6.69 -14.81
CA ASP A 304 15.49 -5.92 -14.94
C ASP A 304 15.18 -4.42 -15.07
N ILE A 305 15.52 -3.67 -14.02
CA ILE A 305 15.41 -2.21 -13.97
C ILE A 305 16.78 -1.52 -14.06
N SER A 306 17.84 -2.24 -14.42
CA SER A 306 19.16 -1.63 -14.63
C SER A 306 19.15 -0.67 -15.82
N VAL A 307 20.03 0.32 -15.80
CA VAL A 307 20.18 1.30 -16.88
C VAL A 307 21.65 1.64 -17.08
N GLU A 308 22.05 1.86 -18.34
CA GLU A 308 23.40 2.31 -18.68
C GLU A 308 23.36 3.78 -19.11
N ILE A 309 24.22 4.60 -18.49
CA ILE A 309 24.29 6.05 -18.73
C ILE A 309 25.77 6.43 -18.87
N CYS A 310 26.14 7.03 -20.01
CA CYS A 310 27.54 7.41 -20.30
C CYS A 310 28.55 6.27 -20.08
N GLY A 311 28.16 5.02 -20.39
CA GLY A 311 28.98 3.81 -20.19
C GLY A 311 29.04 3.28 -18.75
N MET A 312 28.40 3.96 -17.79
CA MET A 312 28.26 3.50 -16.42
C MET A 312 27.00 2.64 -16.26
N LYS A 313 27.12 1.51 -15.55
CA LYS A 313 25.99 0.61 -15.29
C LYS A 313 25.38 0.89 -13.93
N PHE A 314 24.14 1.36 -13.93
CA PHE A 314 23.36 1.58 -12.72
C PHE A 314 22.52 0.33 -12.44
N PRO A 315 22.59 -0.26 -11.23
CA PRO A 315 21.81 -1.45 -10.90
C PRO A 315 20.29 -1.15 -10.83
N ASN A 316 19.93 0.11 -10.60
CA ASN A 316 18.58 0.65 -10.69
C ASN A 316 18.67 2.18 -10.94
N PRO A 317 17.62 2.85 -11.43
CA PRO A 317 17.70 4.27 -11.83
C PRO A 317 17.55 5.24 -10.65
N PHE A 318 17.57 4.78 -9.41
CA PHE A 318 17.28 5.61 -8.23
C PHE A 318 18.56 6.00 -7.50
N GLY A 319 18.71 7.30 -7.23
CA GLY A 319 19.86 7.78 -6.48
C GLY A 319 19.55 8.90 -5.50
N LEU A 320 20.45 9.06 -4.53
CA LEU A 320 20.41 10.17 -3.58
C LEU A 320 20.84 11.45 -4.30
N ALA A 321 20.01 12.50 -4.21
CA ALA A 321 20.42 13.82 -4.67
C ALA A 321 21.49 14.41 -3.74
N SER A 322 22.33 15.31 -4.29
CA SER A 322 23.24 16.15 -3.49
C SER A 322 22.43 17.09 -2.58
N ALA A 323 22.15 16.64 -1.36
CA ALA A 323 21.13 17.18 -0.46
C ALA A 323 21.37 16.69 0.99
N PRO A 324 20.55 17.07 1.99
CA PRO A 324 20.70 16.60 3.37
C PRO A 324 20.83 15.07 3.54
N PRO A 325 20.13 14.21 2.77
CA PRO A 325 20.32 12.76 2.82
C PRO A 325 21.73 12.26 2.46
N ALA A 326 22.57 13.10 1.83
CA ALA A 326 23.95 12.79 1.46
C ALA A 326 24.97 13.61 2.27
N THR A 327 24.65 14.00 3.51
CA THR A 327 25.50 14.90 4.34
C THR A 327 26.81 14.27 4.79
N SER A 328 26.90 12.94 4.93
CA SER A 328 28.11 12.23 5.35
C SER A 328 28.29 10.89 4.64
N GLY A 329 29.52 10.37 4.63
CA GLY A 329 29.85 9.03 4.12
C GLY A 329 29.03 7.92 4.76
N ASP A 330 28.84 7.94 6.09
CA ASP A 330 28.05 6.92 6.80
C ASP A 330 26.57 6.89 6.38
N MET A 331 26.00 8.04 5.99
CA MET A 331 24.63 8.10 5.46
C MET A 331 24.57 7.44 4.09
N ILE A 332 25.56 7.71 3.24
CA ILE A 332 25.65 7.13 1.90
C ILE A 332 25.90 5.62 1.97
N HIS A 333 26.78 5.18 2.87
CA HIS A 333 27.04 3.76 3.12
C HIS A 333 25.74 3.02 3.45
N ARG A 334 24.95 3.53 4.41
CA ARG A 334 23.64 2.94 4.76
C ARG A 334 22.63 2.99 3.62
N ALA A 335 22.69 3.99 2.75
CA ALA A 335 21.84 4.03 1.56
C ALA A 335 22.22 2.92 0.56
N PHE A 336 23.51 2.65 0.37
CA PHE A 336 23.94 1.53 -0.48
C PHE A 336 23.60 0.17 0.13
N GLU A 337 23.74 0.00 1.44
CA GLU A 337 23.25 -1.19 2.16
C GLU A 337 21.75 -1.41 1.97
N ALA A 338 20.96 -0.33 1.96
CA ALA A 338 19.53 -0.39 1.70
C ALA A 338 19.17 -0.73 0.24
N GLY A 339 20.09 -0.52 -0.72
CA GLY A 339 19.90 -0.89 -2.14
C GLY A 339 19.83 0.27 -3.14
N TRP A 340 20.16 1.50 -2.74
CA TRP A 340 20.19 2.64 -3.66
C TRP A 340 21.24 2.43 -4.76
N GLY A 341 20.85 2.69 -6.02
CA GLY A 341 21.71 2.37 -7.17
C GLY A 341 22.87 3.35 -7.37
N TYR A 342 22.67 4.61 -6.98
CA TYR A 342 23.71 5.62 -7.01
C TYR A 342 23.54 6.72 -5.96
N VAL A 343 24.57 7.53 -5.80
CA VAL A 343 24.54 8.70 -4.94
C VAL A 343 25.22 9.88 -5.63
N VAL A 344 24.76 11.08 -5.28
CA VAL A 344 25.52 12.29 -5.50
C VAL A 344 25.96 12.85 -4.14
N THR A 345 27.27 13.02 -3.93
CA THR A 345 27.80 13.56 -2.66
C THR A 345 27.22 14.94 -2.38
N LYS A 346 27.13 15.35 -1.11
CA LYS A 346 26.85 16.77 -0.79
C LYS A 346 27.94 17.62 -1.45
N THR A 347 27.53 18.65 -2.19
CA THR A 347 28.47 19.51 -2.93
C THR A 347 29.61 19.98 -2.04
N PHE A 348 30.86 19.76 -2.44
CA PHE A 348 32.03 20.21 -1.71
C PHE A 348 32.93 21.09 -2.59
N VAL A 349 33.88 21.76 -1.95
CA VAL A 349 34.70 22.82 -2.54
C VAL A 349 36.14 22.68 -2.06
N LEU A 350 37.04 23.47 -2.65
CA LEU A 350 38.40 23.64 -2.15
C LEU A 350 38.39 24.29 -0.76
N ASP A 351 39.42 24.02 0.05
CA ASP A 351 39.46 24.49 1.45
C ASP A 351 39.38 26.03 1.59
N LYS A 352 39.86 26.76 0.58
CA LYS A 352 39.76 28.23 0.53
C LYS A 352 38.33 28.76 0.42
N ASP A 353 37.40 27.94 -0.06
CA ASP A 353 36.00 28.30 -0.32
C ASP A 353 35.03 27.74 0.73
N MET A 354 35.56 27.22 1.85
CA MET A 354 34.78 26.66 2.95
C MET A 354 33.71 27.63 3.47
N ILE A 355 32.59 27.05 3.91
CA ILE A 355 31.43 27.81 4.40
C ILE A 355 31.04 27.37 5.81
N THR A 356 30.10 28.11 6.39
CA THR A 356 29.45 27.76 7.65
C THR A 356 27.95 27.96 7.48
N ASN A 357 27.17 26.94 7.81
CA ASN A 357 25.72 27.00 7.74
C ASN A 357 25.14 27.82 8.89
N VAL A 358 24.02 28.47 8.64
CA VAL A 358 23.20 29.10 9.68
C VAL A 358 22.18 28.12 10.28
N SER A 359 21.50 28.51 11.35
CA SER A 359 20.35 27.77 11.90
C SER A 359 19.29 28.72 12.48
N PRO A 360 17.98 28.41 12.36
CA PRO A 360 17.38 27.30 11.59
C PRO A 360 17.53 27.50 10.08
N ARG A 361 17.53 26.40 9.30
CA ARG A 361 17.83 26.46 7.85
C ARG A 361 17.04 25.53 6.94
N ILE A 362 16.24 24.60 7.47
CA ILE A 362 15.34 23.75 6.69
C ILE A 362 13.98 23.81 7.38
N VAL A 363 12.93 24.13 6.63
CA VAL A 363 11.57 24.27 7.14
C VAL A 363 10.58 23.51 6.25
N ARG A 364 9.48 23.07 6.85
CA ARG A 364 8.36 22.48 6.12
C ARG A 364 7.72 23.47 5.15
N GLY A 365 7.13 22.96 4.08
CA GLY A 365 6.40 23.74 3.11
C GLY A 365 5.01 24.16 3.58
N THR A 366 4.56 25.35 3.21
CA THR A 366 3.21 25.89 3.46
C THR A 366 2.25 25.69 2.28
N SER A 367 2.70 25.01 1.22
CA SER A 367 1.86 24.59 0.08
C SER A 367 0.70 23.67 0.46
N SER A 368 0.78 23.05 1.65
CA SER A 368 -0.32 22.39 2.33
C SER A 368 -0.33 22.81 3.81
N ASN A 369 -1.50 22.85 4.45
CA ASN A 369 -1.63 23.19 5.88
C ASN A 369 -1.37 22.01 6.84
N ASN A 370 -0.90 20.87 6.32
CA ASN A 370 -0.71 19.65 7.10
C ASN A 370 0.69 19.54 7.71
N TYR A 371 0.77 18.94 8.90
CA TYR A 371 2.00 18.55 9.59
C TYR A 371 2.16 17.03 9.52
N GLY A 372 3.36 16.52 9.82
CA GLY A 372 3.65 15.09 9.81
C GLY A 372 4.01 14.57 8.41
N PRO A 373 3.67 13.32 8.07
CA PRO A 373 4.14 12.66 6.86
C PRO A 373 3.67 13.39 5.58
N GLY A 374 4.42 13.20 4.50
CA GLY A 374 4.03 13.70 3.19
C GLY A 374 4.02 15.22 3.07
N GLN A 375 5.01 15.92 3.66
CA GLN A 375 5.16 17.35 3.41
C GLN A 375 5.32 17.60 1.91
N THR A 376 4.40 18.39 1.35
CA THR A 376 4.35 18.69 -0.10
C THR A 376 5.57 19.47 -0.59
N ALA A 377 6.24 20.19 0.31
CA ALA A 377 7.47 20.89 0.03
C ALA A 377 8.35 21.01 1.28
N PHE A 378 9.61 21.37 1.05
CA PHE A 378 10.49 21.95 2.06
C PHE A 378 11.09 23.23 1.49
N LEU A 379 11.49 24.17 2.34
CA LEU A 379 12.39 25.26 1.97
C LEU A 379 13.68 25.14 2.76
N ASN A 380 14.81 25.30 2.09
CA ASN A 380 16.11 25.35 2.73
C ASN A 380 16.87 26.64 2.40
N ILE A 381 17.65 27.12 3.37
CA ILE A 381 18.73 28.10 3.21
C ILE A 381 20.08 27.45 3.59
N GLU A 382 20.20 26.14 3.31
CA GLU A 382 21.41 25.35 3.59
C GLU A 382 22.41 25.42 2.43
N LEU A 383 23.66 25.73 2.74
CA LEU A 383 24.72 25.89 1.75
C LEU A 383 25.23 24.51 1.24
N ILE A 384 26.42 24.52 0.66
CA ILE A 384 27.22 23.33 0.34
C ILE A 384 27.67 22.59 1.62
N SER A 385 28.51 21.56 1.47
CA SER A 385 29.05 20.80 2.59
C SER A 385 29.94 21.66 3.49
N GLU A 386 29.83 21.45 4.81
CA GLU A 386 30.78 21.97 5.81
C GLU A 386 31.98 21.05 6.02
N LYS A 387 32.04 19.91 5.29
CA LYS A 387 33.17 18.99 5.34
C LYS A 387 34.14 19.29 4.20
N CYS A 388 35.44 19.28 4.50
CA CYS A 388 36.51 19.62 3.57
C CYS A 388 36.63 18.62 2.40
N GLN A 389 37.40 19.01 1.38
CA GLN A 389 37.66 18.15 0.22
C GLN A 389 38.30 16.81 0.60
N ASP A 390 39.25 16.80 1.55
CA ASP A 390 39.96 15.58 1.96
C ASP A 390 39.00 14.55 2.55
N TYR A 391 38.01 15.01 3.31
CA TYR A 391 36.95 14.14 3.81
C TYR A 391 36.20 13.47 2.66
N TRP A 392 35.74 14.25 1.67
CA TRP A 392 34.93 13.72 0.57
C TRP A 392 35.73 12.82 -0.36
N CYS A 393 36.98 13.17 -0.67
CA CYS A 393 37.86 12.31 -1.45
C CYS A 393 38.10 10.97 -0.73
N ASN A 394 38.33 10.98 0.59
CA ASN A 394 38.47 9.73 1.35
C ASN A 394 37.17 8.92 1.39
N VAL A 395 36.02 9.58 1.55
CA VAL A 395 34.70 8.92 1.52
C VAL A 395 34.42 8.30 0.15
N ILE A 396 34.69 9.01 -0.95
CA ILE A 396 34.51 8.47 -2.31
C ILE A 396 35.34 7.21 -2.50
N LYS A 397 36.61 7.26 -2.10
CA LYS A 397 37.51 6.11 -2.18
C LYS A 397 36.96 4.91 -1.41
N MET A 398 36.61 5.12 -0.14
CA MET A 398 36.03 4.09 0.73
C MET A 398 34.75 3.49 0.12
N LEU A 399 33.81 4.33 -0.31
CA LEU A 399 32.54 3.86 -0.90
C LEU A 399 32.76 3.02 -2.16
N LYS A 400 33.77 3.34 -2.98
CA LYS A 400 34.08 2.56 -4.18
C LYS A 400 34.83 1.27 -3.89
N GLU A 401 35.58 1.21 -2.79
CA GLU A 401 36.19 -0.03 -2.29
C GLU A 401 35.12 -0.98 -1.73
N ASP A 402 34.17 -0.45 -0.94
CA ASP A 402 33.11 -1.24 -0.29
C ASP A 402 31.98 -1.62 -1.27
N PHE A 403 31.66 -0.75 -2.23
CA PHE A 403 30.55 -0.89 -3.16
C PHE A 403 30.97 -0.63 -4.63
N PRO A 404 31.78 -1.51 -5.24
CA PRO A 404 32.33 -1.28 -6.58
C PRO A 404 31.26 -1.21 -7.68
N ASP A 405 30.11 -1.87 -7.49
CA ASP A 405 28.98 -1.91 -8.41
C ASP A 405 27.99 -0.74 -8.24
N ARG A 406 28.18 0.11 -7.22
CA ARG A 406 27.35 1.30 -6.98
C ARG A 406 28.00 2.53 -7.56
N ILE A 407 27.20 3.42 -8.14
CA ILE A 407 27.71 4.64 -8.77
C ILE A 407 27.83 5.77 -7.74
N VAL A 408 29.02 6.37 -7.64
CA VAL A 408 29.31 7.53 -6.81
C VAL A 408 29.63 8.73 -7.69
N ILE A 409 28.74 9.73 -7.67
CA ILE A 409 28.90 10.98 -8.41
C ILE A 409 29.39 12.06 -7.44
N ALA A 410 30.57 12.62 -7.70
CA ALA A 410 31.11 13.71 -6.90
C ALA A 410 30.42 15.03 -7.28
N SER A 411 29.64 15.63 -6.37
CA SER A 411 29.17 17.01 -6.58
C SER A 411 30.22 18.00 -6.12
N ILE A 412 30.65 18.87 -7.03
CA ILE A 412 31.70 19.85 -6.77
C ILE A 412 31.28 21.25 -7.21
N MET A 413 31.91 22.27 -6.61
CA MET A 413 31.71 23.67 -6.97
C MET A 413 33.01 24.45 -6.77
N CYS A 414 33.30 25.39 -7.67
CA CYS A 414 34.41 26.34 -7.54
C CYS A 414 33.97 27.72 -7.99
N THR A 415 34.75 28.75 -7.62
CA THR A 415 34.57 30.10 -8.18
C THR A 415 34.77 30.07 -9.69
N TYR A 416 34.45 31.15 -10.41
CA TYR A 416 34.69 31.21 -11.85
C TYR A 416 36.19 31.35 -12.16
N ASN A 417 36.94 30.30 -11.89
CA ASN A 417 38.38 30.19 -12.03
C ASN A 417 38.72 28.81 -12.60
N GLN A 418 39.37 28.80 -13.76
CA GLN A 418 39.68 27.55 -14.46
C GLN A 418 40.57 26.62 -13.63
N ALA A 419 41.62 27.13 -12.99
CA ALA A 419 42.56 26.31 -12.24
C ALA A 419 41.87 25.59 -11.06
N ASP A 420 40.95 26.28 -10.38
CA ASP A 420 40.21 25.70 -9.26
C ASP A 420 39.31 24.54 -9.70
N TRP A 421 38.59 24.71 -10.82
CA TRP A 421 37.76 23.65 -11.39
C TRP A 421 38.60 22.47 -11.87
N GLU A 422 39.75 22.72 -12.49
CA GLU A 422 40.68 21.66 -12.91
C GLU A 422 41.24 20.91 -11.70
N GLU A 423 41.67 21.60 -10.65
CA GLU A 423 42.21 21.01 -9.41
C GLU A 423 41.18 20.11 -8.70
N LEU A 424 40.00 20.66 -8.37
CA LEU A 424 38.99 19.93 -7.60
C LEU A 424 38.41 18.75 -8.39
N SER A 425 38.27 18.90 -9.72
CA SER A 425 37.82 17.80 -10.57
C SER A 425 38.86 16.69 -10.65
N GLN A 426 40.13 17.00 -10.88
CA GLN A 426 41.19 15.98 -10.90
C GLN A 426 41.33 15.26 -9.55
N ALA A 427 41.20 15.98 -8.44
CA ALA A 427 41.22 15.39 -7.11
C ALA A 427 40.06 14.39 -6.91
N SER A 428 38.85 14.74 -7.34
CA SER A 428 37.68 13.87 -7.19
C SER A 428 37.71 12.66 -8.14
N GLU A 429 38.21 12.82 -9.37
CA GLU A 429 38.46 11.68 -10.27
C GLU A 429 39.52 10.74 -9.69
N LYS A 430 40.62 11.29 -9.17
CA LYS A 430 41.69 10.51 -8.52
C LYS A 430 41.19 9.76 -7.28
N ALA A 431 40.20 10.30 -6.57
CA ALA A 431 39.56 9.63 -5.44
C ALA A 431 38.72 8.41 -5.87
N GLY A 432 38.40 8.27 -7.16
CA GLY A 432 37.67 7.14 -7.71
C GLY A 432 36.20 7.42 -8.05
N ALA A 433 35.76 8.68 -8.07
CA ALA A 433 34.39 9.00 -8.47
C ALA A 433 34.07 8.46 -9.87
N ASP A 434 32.89 7.87 -10.05
CA ASP A 434 32.47 7.33 -11.35
C ASP A 434 32.07 8.44 -12.33
N ALA A 435 31.57 9.57 -11.81
CA ALA A 435 31.22 10.76 -12.57
C ALA A 435 31.25 12.02 -11.69
N MET A 436 31.01 13.18 -12.32
CA MET A 436 30.91 14.48 -11.66
C MET A 436 29.56 15.14 -11.86
N GLU A 437 29.09 15.84 -10.83
CA GLU A 437 27.98 16.77 -10.93
C GLU A 437 28.44 18.19 -10.57
N LEU A 438 28.56 19.07 -11.57
CA LEU A 438 28.98 20.46 -11.34
C LEU A 438 27.78 21.27 -10.86
N ASN A 439 27.81 21.69 -9.59
CA ASN A 439 26.73 22.45 -8.99
C ASN A 439 26.85 23.94 -9.34
N LEU A 440 26.20 24.36 -10.42
CA LEU A 440 26.12 25.76 -10.83
C LEU A 440 24.81 26.43 -10.39
N SER A 441 24.09 25.84 -9.43
CA SER A 441 22.66 26.10 -9.29
C SER A 441 22.18 26.42 -7.88
N CYS A 442 23.06 26.46 -6.87
CA CYS A 442 22.68 26.83 -5.51
C CYS A 442 22.09 28.27 -5.49
N PRO A 443 20.81 28.45 -5.12
CA PRO A 443 20.10 29.72 -5.34
C PRO A 443 20.38 30.78 -4.27
N HIS A 444 21.04 30.43 -3.18
CA HIS A 444 21.19 31.28 -2.00
C HIS A 444 22.59 31.17 -1.38
N GLY A 445 23.03 32.24 -0.69
CA GLY A 445 24.31 32.35 0.03
C GLY A 445 25.60 32.31 -0.82
N MET A 446 25.54 31.81 -2.06
CA MET A 446 26.70 31.62 -2.93
C MET A 446 26.81 32.70 -4.02
N LYS A 447 25.67 33.29 -4.43
CA LYS A 447 25.63 34.35 -5.47
C LYS A 447 26.49 35.56 -5.10
N GLU A 448 26.46 35.98 -3.83
CA GLU A 448 27.24 37.11 -3.31
C GLU A 448 28.75 36.87 -3.37
N LYS A 449 29.17 35.61 -3.48
CA LYS A 449 30.57 35.19 -3.64
C LYS A 449 30.93 34.83 -5.11
N GLY A 450 30.05 35.12 -6.07
CA GLY A 450 30.25 34.75 -7.48
C GLY A 450 30.15 33.24 -7.76
N LEU A 451 29.49 32.48 -6.88
CA LEU A 451 29.35 31.02 -6.92
C LEU A 451 27.89 30.59 -7.19
N GLY A 452 27.69 29.35 -7.62
CA GLY A 452 26.37 28.75 -7.79
C GLY A 452 25.52 29.48 -8.85
N LEU A 453 24.32 29.94 -8.47
CA LEU A 453 23.35 30.57 -9.37
C LEU A 453 23.91 31.72 -10.22
N ALA A 454 24.94 32.43 -9.73
CA ALA A 454 25.63 33.47 -10.48
C ALA A 454 26.20 32.94 -11.82
N CYS A 455 26.73 31.72 -11.83
CA CYS A 455 27.27 31.07 -13.02
C CYS A 455 26.16 30.35 -13.81
N GLY A 456 25.26 29.63 -13.14
CA GLY A 456 24.25 28.79 -13.79
C GLY A 456 23.15 29.53 -14.57
N GLN A 457 23.06 30.85 -14.43
CA GLN A 457 22.16 31.70 -15.23
C GLN A 457 22.84 32.29 -16.48
N ASN A 458 24.16 32.13 -16.63
CA ASN A 458 24.92 32.66 -17.76
C ASN A 458 25.42 31.52 -18.67
N PRO A 459 24.85 31.37 -19.88
CA PRO A 459 25.27 30.34 -20.84
C PRO A 459 26.78 30.32 -21.13
N GLU A 460 27.43 31.49 -21.23
CA GLU A 460 28.86 31.57 -21.53
C GLU A 460 29.72 30.96 -20.41
N MET A 461 29.37 31.27 -19.15
CA MET A 461 30.08 30.73 -18.00
C MET A 461 29.87 29.22 -17.90
N VAL A 462 28.64 28.73 -18.13
CA VAL A 462 28.36 27.28 -18.14
C VAL A 462 29.15 26.56 -19.23
N TYR A 463 29.21 27.12 -20.44
CA TYR A 463 30.01 26.56 -21.53
C TYR A 463 31.49 26.47 -21.14
N ASN A 464 32.07 27.54 -20.60
CA ASN A 464 33.48 27.58 -20.22
C ASN A 464 33.81 26.61 -19.08
N ILE A 465 33.01 26.58 -18.01
CA ILE A 465 33.19 25.64 -16.89
C ILE A 465 33.10 24.19 -17.38
N SER A 466 32.09 23.88 -18.18
CA SER A 466 31.91 22.53 -18.75
C SER A 466 33.15 22.13 -19.55
N LYS A 467 33.64 23.03 -20.40
CA LYS A 467 34.84 22.82 -21.22
C LYS A 467 36.11 22.63 -20.39
N TRP A 468 36.30 23.41 -19.33
CA TRP A 468 37.45 23.30 -18.44
C TRP A 468 37.49 21.93 -17.76
N VAL A 469 36.38 21.55 -17.12
CA VAL A 469 36.32 20.27 -16.40
C VAL A 469 36.41 19.09 -17.36
N LYS A 470 35.70 19.12 -18.50
CA LYS A 470 35.79 18.04 -19.50
C LYS A 470 37.17 17.87 -20.10
N LYS A 471 38.00 18.91 -20.11
CA LYS A 471 39.42 18.80 -20.50
C LYS A 471 40.28 18.22 -19.39
N ALA A 472 39.92 18.47 -18.13
CA ALA A 472 40.69 18.10 -16.95
C ALA A 472 40.53 16.61 -16.57
N VAL A 473 39.36 16.02 -16.82
CA VAL A 473 38.99 14.66 -16.40
C VAL A 473 38.49 13.80 -17.57
N LYS A 474 38.53 12.48 -17.39
CA LYS A 474 38.05 11.49 -18.37
C LYS A 474 36.68 10.92 -18.00
N ILE A 475 36.34 10.89 -16.72
CA ILE A 475 35.03 10.44 -16.25
C ILE A 475 33.89 11.36 -16.75
N PRO A 476 32.64 10.84 -16.84
CA PRO A 476 31.49 11.64 -17.25
C PRO A 476 31.22 12.86 -16.34
N VAL A 477 30.76 13.95 -16.93
CA VAL A 477 30.47 15.22 -16.26
C VAL A 477 29.06 15.68 -16.58
N PHE A 478 28.26 15.86 -15.53
CA PHE A 478 26.89 16.36 -15.58
C PHE A 478 26.84 17.78 -15.03
N ILE A 479 26.12 18.69 -15.71
CA ILE A 479 25.89 20.05 -15.19
C ILE A 479 24.54 20.08 -14.47
N LYS A 480 24.54 20.42 -13.17
CA LYS A 480 23.28 20.60 -12.42
C LYS A 480 22.67 21.95 -12.73
N LEU A 481 21.47 21.95 -13.29
CA LEU A 481 20.78 23.13 -13.81
C LEU A 481 19.83 23.74 -12.79
N THR A 482 19.74 25.07 -12.82
CA THR A 482 18.83 25.86 -11.98
C THR A 482 17.52 26.03 -12.73
N PRO A 483 16.36 25.85 -12.07
CA PRO A 483 15.07 26.18 -12.68
C PRO A 483 14.79 27.68 -12.68
N ASN A 484 15.63 28.48 -11.99
CA ASN A 484 15.43 29.91 -11.79
C ASN A 484 15.96 30.71 -12.98
N ILE A 485 15.53 30.35 -14.19
CA ILE A 485 15.98 30.93 -15.46
C ILE A 485 14.82 30.93 -16.46
N THR A 486 14.82 31.88 -17.40
CA THR A 486 13.76 32.02 -18.40
C THR A 486 13.70 30.82 -19.35
N ASP A 487 14.84 30.42 -19.92
CA ASP A 487 14.94 29.28 -20.82
C ASP A 487 16.06 28.34 -20.36
N ILE A 488 15.67 27.29 -19.64
CA ILE A 488 16.61 26.27 -19.15
C ILE A 488 17.30 25.52 -20.30
N THR A 489 16.68 25.46 -21.48
CA THR A 489 17.26 24.76 -22.64
C THR A 489 18.46 25.51 -23.23
N SER A 490 18.58 26.82 -22.98
CA SER A 490 19.76 27.61 -23.36
C SER A 490 20.98 27.24 -22.52
N ILE A 491 20.79 26.98 -21.22
CA ILE A 491 21.85 26.55 -20.30
C ILE A 491 22.25 25.10 -20.60
N ALA A 492 21.28 24.23 -20.86
CA ALA A 492 21.55 22.87 -21.31
C ALA A 492 22.34 22.86 -22.64
N GLU A 493 22.04 23.77 -23.56
CA GLU A 493 22.79 23.93 -24.80
C GLU A 493 24.25 24.33 -24.56
N ALA A 494 24.48 25.26 -23.63
CA ALA A 494 25.82 25.66 -23.26
C ALA A 494 26.63 24.53 -22.63
N ALA A 495 26.01 23.75 -21.73
CA ALA A 495 26.61 22.55 -21.15
C ALA A 495 26.98 21.53 -22.24
N TYR A 496 26.04 21.23 -23.14
CA TYR A 496 26.25 20.33 -24.27
C TYR A 496 27.39 20.79 -25.17
N LYS A 497 27.41 22.06 -25.59
CA LYS A 497 28.47 22.64 -26.42
C LYS A 497 29.82 22.68 -25.72
N GLY A 498 29.82 22.83 -24.39
CA GLY A 498 31.03 22.76 -23.56
C GLY A 498 31.56 21.34 -23.40
N GLY A 499 30.84 20.33 -23.90
CA GLY A 499 31.26 18.93 -23.92
C GLY A 499 30.78 18.12 -22.71
N ALA A 500 29.88 18.66 -21.88
CA ALA A 500 29.28 17.88 -20.79
C ALA A 500 28.61 16.62 -21.34
N ASP A 501 28.69 15.51 -20.61
CA ASP A 501 28.11 14.23 -21.03
C ASP A 501 26.62 14.14 -20.69
N GLY A 502 26.09 15.08 -19.90
CA GLY A 502 24.68 15.15 -19.55
C GLY A 502 24.38 16.34 -18.65
N VAL A 503 23.14 16.40 -18.18
CA VAL A 503 22.68 17.40 -17.21
C VAL A 503 21.86 16.78 -16.09
N SER A 504 21.90 17.41 -14.92
CA SER A 504 21.00 17.11 -13.80
C SER A 504 19.93 18.19 -13.72
N ALA A 505 18.66 17.84 -13.93
CA ALA A 505 17.55 18.79 -14.02
C ALA A 505 16.43 18.39 -13.06
N ILE A 506 16.16 19.12 -11.97
CA ILE A 506 16.60 20.49 -11.63
C ILE A 506 17.10 20.63 -10.18
N ASN A 507 17.79 21.73 -9.89
CA ASN A 507 17.97 22.20 -8.51
C ASN A 507 16.67 22.83 -7.95
N THR A 508 16.70 23.34 -6.72
CA THR A 508 15.54 23.92 -6.04
C THR A 508 15.02 25.21 -6.69
N VAL A 509 13.71 25.45 -6.55
CA VAL A 509 13.04 26.68 -7.01
C VAL A 509 13.18 27.76 -5.95
N GLN A 510 13.63 28.96 -6.31
CA GLN A 510 13.84 30.05 -5.35
C GLN A 510 12.50 30.54 -4.78
N GLY A 511 12.43 30.77 -3.46
CA GLY A 511 11.21 31.25 -2.83
C GLY A 511 11.38 31.76 -1.40
N LEU A 512 10.26 32.19 -0.82
CA LEU A 512 10.09 32.55 0.60
C LEU A 512 8.86 31.79 1.11
N MET A 513 9.04 30.91 2.10
CA MET A 513 8.01 29.92 2.43
C MET A 513 6.88 30.49 3.30
N GLU A 514 7.25 31.31 4.29
CA GLU A 514 6.28 31.82 5.25
C GLU A 514 6.74 33.16 5.82
N VAL A 515 5.79 34.08 5.95
CA VAL A 515 5.89 35.26 6.80
C VAL A 515 4.72 35.21 7.77
N LYS A 516 5.01 35.18 9.06
CA LYS A 516 4.01 35.10 10.12
C LYS A 516 3.22 36.40 10.23
N ALA A 517 2.08 36.37 10.92
CA ALA A 517 1.21 37.54 11.10
C ALA A 517 1.90 38.75 11.78
N ASN A 518 3.00 38.52 12.50
CA ASN A 518 3.84 39.57 13.10
C ASN A 518 5.01 40.02 12.21
N SER A 519 4.94 39.74 10.90
CA SER A 519 5.94 40.07 9.89
C SER A 519 7.30 39.36 10.05
N ILE A 520 7.41 38.36 10.92
CA ILE A 520 8.64 37.56 11.08
C ILE A 520 8.63 36.41 10.06
N PRO A 521 9.70 36.22 9.27
CA PRO A 521 9.79 35.11 8.34
C PRO A 521 9.99 33.76 9.04
N TRP A 522 9.81 32.66 8.31
CA TRP A 522 10.26 31.33 8.74
C TRP A 522 10.97 30.61 7.58
N PRO A 523 12.25 30.22 7.72
CA PRO A 523 13.10 30.30 8.92
C PRO A 523 13.51 31.73 9.31
N ALA A 524 13.73 31.96 10.60
CA ALA A 524 14.22 33.21 11.17
C ALA A 524 15.52 32.99 11.95
N VAL A 525 16.60 33.65 11.55
CA VAL A 525 17.96 33.47 12.07
C VAL A 525 18.38 34.66 12.94
N GLY A 526 19.03 34.38 14.06
CA GLY A 526 19.62 35.38 14.96
C GLY A 526 18.61 36.25 15.72
N LYS A 527 19.12 37.24 16.47
CA LYS A 527 18.30 38.14 17.30
C LYS A 527 17.36 39.01 16.47
N GLN A 528 17.81 39.41 15.28
CA GLN A 528 17.05 40.20 14.32
C GLN A 528 15.99 39.39 13.58
N LYS A 529 15.96 38.05 13.74
CA LYS A 529 15.00 37.14 13.11
C LYS A 529 14.98 37.29 11.58
N SER A 530 16.17 37.46 11.00
CA SER A 530 16.35 37.69 9.57
C SER A 530 16.24 36.40 8.76
N THR A 531 15.98 36.53 7.46
CA THR A 531 15.99 35.41 6.51
C THR A 531 16.58 35.85 5.18
N THR A 532 16.80 34.89 4.29
CA THR A 532 17.09 35.11 2.87
C THR A 532 16.18 34.23 2.02
N TYR A 533 16.12 34.47 0.71
CA TYR A 533 15.39 33.58 -0.18
C TYR A 533 16.03 32.19 -0.17
N GLY A 534 15.20 31.16 0.03
CA GLY A 534 15.64 29.78 0.07
C GLY A 534 15.29 29.01 -1.21
N GLY A 535 15.72 27.75 -1.24
CA GLY A 535 15.36 26.79 -2.26
C GLY A 535 14.17 25.92 -1.81
N VAL A 536 13.06 26.00 -2.54
CA VAL A 536 11.90 25.11 -2.43
C VAL A 536 12.21 23.78 -3.13
N SER A 537 11.91 22.68 -2.46
CA SER A 537 12.02 21.30 -2.93
C SER A 537 10.72 20.53 -2.62
N GLY A 538 10.64 19.26 -3.04
CA GLY A 538 9.49 18.38 -2.80
C GLY A 538 8.48 18.39 -3.95
N ASN A 539 7.34 17.75 -3.74
CA ASN A 539 6.31 17.54 -4.78
C ASN A 539 5.81 18.84 -5.40
N ALA A 540 5.81 19.93 -4.65
CA ALA A 540 5.46 21.26 -5.16
C ALA A 540 6.34 21.72 -6.34
N THR A 541 7.58 21.20 -6.47
CA THR A 541 8.47 21.54 -7.59
C THR A 541 8.43 20.53 -8.73
N ARG A 542 7.68 19.42 -8.59
CA ARG A 542 7.56 18.37 -9.61
C ARG A 542 7.13 18.91 -10.99
N PRO A 543 6.12 19.79 -11.10
CA PRO A 543 5.72 20.31 -12.42
C PRO A 543 6.86 21.07 -13.12
N VAL A 544 7.70 21.79 -12.35
CA VAL A 544 8.87 22.51 -12.88
C VAL A 544 9.95 21.52 -13.34
N GLY A 545 10.19 20.45 -12.57
CA GLY A 545 11.11 19.38 -12.93
C GLY A 545 10.70 18.64 -14.21
N LEU A 546 9.44 18.22 -14.32
CA LEU A 546 8.90 17.55 -15.52
C LEU A 546 8.97 18.45 -16.76
N TYR A 547 8.65 19.74 -16.61
CA TYR A 547 8.82 20.72 -17.69
C TYR A 547 10.28 20.80 -18.14
N ALA A 548 11.22 20.99 -17.21
CA ALA A 548 12.63 21.12 -17.53
C ALA A 548 13.18 19.88 -18.25
N VAL A 549 12.93 18.69 -17.70
CA VAL A 549 13.39 17.42 -18.27
C VAL A 549 12.83 17.23 -19.69
N SER A 550 11.52 17.39 -19.88
CA SER A 550 10.90 17.20 -21.19
C SER A 550 11.32 18.26 -22.22
N ALA A 551 11.51 19.51 -21.80
CA ALA A 551 11.98 20.57 -22.69
C ALA A 551 13.42 20.31 -23.17
N ILE A 552 14.31 19.89 -22.26
CA ILE A 552 15.70 19.54 -22.60
C ILE A 552 15.73 18.32 -23.52
N ALA A 553 15.04 17.23 -23.16
CA ALA A 553 15.03 16.00 -23.94
C ALA A 553 14.44 16.17 -25.34
N LYS A 554 13.48 17.07 -25.53
CA LYS A 554 12.95 17.42 -26.86
C LYS A 554 13.97 18.16 -27.72
N LYS A 555 14.78 19.02 -27.13
CA LYS A 555 15.77 19.84 -27.86
C LYS A 555 17.05 19.06 -28.16
N PHE A 556 17.49 18.23 -27.22
CA PHE A 556 18.72 17.45 -27.32
C PHE A 556 18.41 15.95 -27.24
N LYS A 557 18.23 15.33 -28.41
CA LYS A 557 18.03 13.88 -28.49
C LYS A 557 19.26 13.17 -27.93
N ASP A 558 19.00 12.09 -27.19
CA ASP A 558 20.01 11.21 -26.62
C ASP A 558 21.01 11.90 -25.66
N PHE A 559 20.75 13.15 -25.26
CA PHE A 559 21.54 13.84 -24.25
C PHE A 559 21.10 13.38 -22.85
N PRO A 560 21.97 12.69 -22.08
CA PRO A 560 21.62 12.14 -20.79
C PRO A 560 21.09 13.17 -19.79
N ILE A 561 19.98 12.83 -19.13
CA ILE A 561 19.36 13.68 -18.10
C ILE A 561 19.20 12.87 -16.81
N LEU A 562 19.76 13.37 -15.72
CA LEU A 562 19.45 12.91 -14.37
C LEU A 562 18.28 13.78 -13.84
N GLY A 563 17.09 13.20 -13.77
CA GLY A 563 15.87 13.90 -13.38
C GLY A 563 15.77 14.15 -11.88
N ILE A 564 15.37 15.34 -11.47
CA ILE A 564 15.27 15.75 -10.06
C ILE A 564 14.09 16.71 -9.89
N GLY A 565 13.31 16.52 -8.81
CA GLY A 565 12.29 17.48 -8.39
C GLY A 565 10.98 16.80 -8.01
N GLY A 566 10.74 16.63 -6.70
CA GLY A 566 9.47 16.11 -6.20
C GLY A 566 9.15 14.67 -6.59
N ILE A 567 10.18 13.84 -6.76
CA ILE A 567 10.04 12.40 -6.99
C ILE A 567 9.89 11.72 -5.63
N ASP A 568 8.80 10.98 -5.45
CA ASP A 568 8.40 10.37 -4.17
C ASP A 568 7.80 8.96 -4.31
N SER A 569 7.84 8.37 -5.51
CA SER A 569 7.33 7.03 -5.79
C SER A 569 7.92 6.45 -7.07
N ALA A 570 7.72 5.15 -7.29
CA ALA A 570 8.02 4.51 -8.58
C ALA A 570 7.22 5.10 -9.74
N GLU A 571 5.93 5.43 -9.51
CA GLU A 571 5.06 6.04 -10.52
C GLU A 571 5.59 7.40 -10.97
N THR A 572 5.97 8.26 -10.02
CA THR A 572 6.50 9.59 -10.34
C THR A 572 7.88 9.50 -10.97
N SER A 573 8.69 8.51 -10.57
CA SER A 573 9.95 8.20 -11.24
C SER A 573 9.72 7.80 -12.71
N LEU A 574 8.73 6.93 -12.98
CA LEU A 574 8.35 6.55 -14.34
C LEU A 574 7.92 7.76 -15.19
N GLN A 575 7.22 8.74 -14.61
CA GLN A 575 6.89 9.99 -15.31
C GLN A 575 8.15 10.74 -15.76
N PHE A 576 9.16 10.87 -14.90
CA PHE A 576 10.44 11.50 -15.26
C PHE A 576 11.17 10.72 -16.36
N LEU A 577 11.19 9.39 -16.27
CA LEU A 577 11.78 8.54 -17.31
C LEU A 577 11.05 8.76 -18.64
N GLN A 578 9.72 8.68 -18.66
CA GLN A 578 8.90 8.92 -19.85
C GLN A 578 9.04 10.34 -20.40
N CYS A 579 9.37 11.33 -19.57
CA CYS A 579 9.71 12.69 -19.99
C CYS A 579 11.14 12.85 -20.54
N GLY A 580 11.99 11.83 -20.42
CA GLY A 580 13.32 11.80 -21.04
C GLY A 580 14.49 11.70 -20.06
N ALA A 581 14.25 11.58 -18.75
CA ALA A 581 15.32 11.27 -17.80
C ALA A 581 15.81 9.83 -17.97
N SER A 582 17.11 9.61 -17.78
CA SER A 582 17.71 8.26 -17.82
C SER A 582 17.78 7.63 -16.42
N ALA A 583 17.92 8.46 -15.38
CA ALA A 583 17.87 8.10 -13.97
C ALA A 583 17.31 9.27 -13.15
N VAL A 584 16.99 9.04 -11.89
CA VAL A 584 16.31 10.01 -11.02
C VAL A 584 17.02 10.19 -9.67
N GLN A 585 17.16 11.44 -9.24
CA GLN A 585 17.69 11.79 -7.92
C GLN A 585 16.58 12.18 -6.95
N ILE A 586 16.65 11.65 -5.73
CA ILE A 586 15.66 11.83 -4.68
C ILE A 586 16.29 12.50 -3.46
N GLY A 587 15.60 13.51 -2.92
CA GLY A 587 16.00 14.23 -1.70
C GLY A 587 14.85 14.37 -0.72
N SER A 588 13.83 15.16 -1.08
CA SER A 588 12.72 15.52 -0.19
C SER A 588 11.88 14.33 0.28
N ALA A 589 11.72 13.28 -0.52
CA ALA A 589 10.99 12.08 -0.10
C ALA A 589 11.73 11.36 1.04
N ILE A 590 13.05 11.25 0.96
CA ILE A 590 13.88 10.71 2.05
C ILE A 590 13.80 11.61 3.29
N GLN A 591 13.74 12.94 3.12
CA GLN A 591 13.55 13.86 4.26
C GLN A 591 12.18 13.70 4.94
N ASN A 592 11.14 13.27 4.20
CA ASN A 592 9.83 12.95 4.75
C ASN A 592 9.80 11.57 5.45
N GLN A 593 10.76 10.70 5.15
CA GLN A 593 10.78 9.30 5.57
C GLN A 593 12.22 8.88 5.91
N ASP A 594 12.80 7.94 5.17
CA ASP A 594 14.14 7.37 5.39
C ASP A 594 14.62 6.61 4.13
N PHE A 595 15.77 5.93 4.22
CA PHE A 595 16.40 5.24 3.08
C PHE A 595 15.66 3.98 2.61
N THR A 596 14.75 3.41 3.40
CA THR A 596 14.04 2.17 3.05
C THR A 596 13.04 2.36 1.90
N LEU A 597 12.70 3.61 1.55
CA LEU A 597 11.90 3.97 0.37
C LEU A 597 12.40 3.32 -0.93
N ILE A 598 13.69 2.99 -1.01
CA ILE A 598 14.24 2.31 -2.19
C ILE A 598 13.61 0.95 -2.45
N GLU A 599 13.18 0.21 -1.42
CA GLU A 599 12.49 -1.08 -1.60
C GLU A 599 11.14 -0.87 -2.31
N ASP A 600 10.38 0.14 -1.91
CA ASP A 600 9.13 0.56 -2.58
C ASP A 600 9.39 1.02 -4.03
N TYR A 601 10.44 1.82 -4.25
CA TYR A 601 10.74 2.34 -5.59
C TYR A 601 11.16 1.23 -6.56
N ILE A 602 12.00 0.30 -6.11
CA ILE A 602 12.43 -0.85 -6.90
C ILE A 602 11.24 -1.76 -7.24
N THR A 603 10.49 -2.19 -6.22
CA THR A 603 9.37 -3.11 -6.41
C THR A 603 8.25 -2.47 -7.22
N GLY A 604 7.93 -1.20 -6.95
CA GLY A 604 6.93 -0.44 -7.71
C GLY A 604 7.30 -0.26 -9.18
N LEU A 605 8.57 0.04 -9.50
CA LEU A 605 8.97 0.22 -10.91
C LEU A 605 8.99 -1.13 -11.64
N LYS A 606 9.48 -2.19 -10.99
CA LYS A 606 9.40 -3.55 -11.53
C LYS A 606 7.95 -3.94 -11.82
N ALA A 607 7.04 -3.67 -10.89
CA ALA A 607 5.63 -3.97 -11.06
C ALA A 607 5.02 -3.18 -12.23
N LEU A 608 5.25 -1.86 -12.30
CA LEU A 608 4.78 -1.00 -13.39
C LEU A 608 5.23 -1.49 -14.77
N LEU A 609 6.49 -1.89 -14.91
CA LEU A 609 7.00 -2.44 -16.17
C LEU A 609 6.40 -3.83 -16.46
N TYR A 610 6.29 -4.69 -15.43
CA TYR A 610 5.73 -6.03 -15.59
C TYR A 610 4.27 -5.99 -16.07
N ILE A 611 3.42 -5.17 -15.44
CA ILE A 611 2.00 -5.13 -15.78
C ILE A 611 1.74 -4.57 -17.19
N GLU A 612 2.63 -3.73 -17.73
CA GLU A 612 2.53 -3.27 -19.12
C GLU A 612 2.55 -4.45 -20.09
N SER A 613 3.17 -5.59 -19.71
CA SER A 613 3.23 -6.82 -20.50
C SER A 613 2.00 -7.73 -20.38
N LEU A 614 1.01 -7.37 -19.55
CA LEU A 614 -0.18 -8.20 -19.31
C LEU A 614 -1.38 -7.63 -20.07
N LYS A 615 -1.94 -8.42 -21.00
CA LYS A 615 -3.09 -8.00 -21.84
C LYS A 615 -4.33 -7.71 -21.00
N GLU A 616 -4.54 -8.54 -20.00
CA GLU A 616 -5.74 -8.57 -19.17
C GLU A 616 -5.85 -7.34 -18.27
N LEU A 617 -4.74 -6.63 -18.08
CA LEU A 617 -4.65 -5.42 -17.26
C LEU A 617 -4.45 -4.14 -18.09
N GLU A 618 -4.62 -4.19 -19.42
CA GLU A 618 -4.41 -3.03 -20.32
C GLU A 618 -5.28 -1.80 -19.97
N ASN A 619 -6.41 -2.00 -19.29
CA ASN A 619 -7.30 -0.92 -18.86
C ASN A 619 -6.98 -0.36 -17.47
N TRP A 620 -5.93 -0.85 -16.80
CA TRP A 620 -5.43 -0.28 -15.56
C TRP A 620 -4.62 0.99 -15.83
N ASP A 621 -4.63 1.91 -14.86
CA ASP A 621 -3.75 3.07 -14.87
C ASP A 621 -2.57 2.78 -13.93
N GLY A 622 -1.46 2.29 -14.52
CA GLY A 622 -0.39 1.71 -13.75
C GLY A 622 -0.91 0.60 -12.83
N LEU A 623 -0.55 0.64 -11.56
CA LEU A 623 -0.98 -0.36 -10.57
C LEU A 623 -2.42 -0.14 -10.04
N SER A 624 -3.15 0.83 -10.58
CA SER A 624 -4.52 1.14 -10.16
C SER A 624 -5.54 0.43 -11.05
N PRO A 625 -6.37 -0.49 -10.52
CA PRO A 625 -7.48 -1.06 -11.27
C PRO A 625 -8.52 0.01 -11.63
N PRO A 626 -9.32 -0.21 -12.70
CA PRO A 626 -10.49 0.62 -12.97
C PRO A 626 -11.38 0.74 -11.73
N ILE A 627 -11.79 1.96 -11.39
CA ILE A 627 -12.57 2.19 -10.19
C ILE A 627 -13.95 1.57 -10.37
N ILE A 628 -14.25 0.59 -9.51
CA ILE A 628 -15.56 -0.06 -9.51
C ILE A 628 -16.56 0.93 -8.91
N LYS A 629 -17.70 1.10 -9.59
CA LYS A 629 -18.85 1.80 -9.02
C LYS A 629 -19.18 1.20 -7.66
N HIS A 630 -19.02 1.98 -6.60
CA HIS A 630 -19.18 1.49 -5.23
C HIS A 630 -20.60 1.68 -4.69
N GLN A 631 -21.46 2.44 -5.39
CA GLN A 631 -22.87 2.62 -5.02
C GLN A 631 -23.86 2.01 -6.06
N LYS A 632 -23.51 0.87 -6.64
CA LYS A 632 -24.22 0.21 -7.76
C LYS A 632 -25.75 0.12 -7.58
N GLY A 633 -26.46 0.30 -8.69
CA GLY A 633 -27.69 -0.43 -8.98
C GLY A 633 -28.99 0.36 -8.91
N LYS A 634 -29.03 1.69 -9.16
CA LYS A 634 -30.31 2.43 -9.06
C LYS A 634 -30.49 3.57 -10.06
N PRO A 635 -31.74 3.91 -10.43
CA PRO A 635 -32.06 5.20 -11.00
C PRO A 635 -32.05 6.28 -9.90
N LYS A 636 -31.10 7.22 -9.93
CA LYS A 636 -31.18 8.55 -9.27
C LYS A 636 -31.64 8.59 -7.79
N LEU A 637 -31.27 7.62 -6.95
CA LEU A 637 -31.64 7.61 -5.51
C LEU A 637 -30.41 7.87 -4.61
N PRO A 638 -30.35 9.02 -3.89
CA PRO A 638 -29.28 9.33 -2.95
C PRO A 638 -29.22 8.41 -1.71
N HIS A 639 -28.14 8.52 -0.94
CA HIS A 639 -27.83 7.71 0.25
C HIS A 639 -28.31 8.31 1.59
N PHE A 640 -29.37 9.12 1.57
CA PHE A 640 -29.86 9.79 2.78
C PHE A 640 -31.38 9.93 2.80
N GLY A 641 -31.94 10.12 4.00
CA GLY A 641 -33.37 10.31 4.23
C GLY A 641 -34.23 9.18 3.65
N ASN A 642 -35.42 9.53 3.17
CA ASN A 642 -36.38 8.55 2.60
C ASN A 642 -35.82 7.79 1.38
N TYR A 643 -34.83 8.35 0.68
CA TYR A 643 -34.18 7.66 -0.42
C TYR A 643 -33.36 6.47 0.08
N GLN A 644 -32.73 6.57 1.25
CA GLN A 644 -31.98 5.47 1.86
C GLN A 644 -32.90 4.30 2.23
N GLU A 645 -34.09 4.55 2.75
CA GLU A 645 -35.09 3.51 3.05
C GLU A 645 -35.52 2.79 1.77
N LEU A 646 -35.94 3.53 0.73
CA LEU A 646 -36.26 2.98 -0.59
C LEU A 646 -35.07 2.21 -1.20
N ARG A 647 -33.85 2.65 -0.91
CA ARG A 647 -32.62 1.98 -1.34
C ARG A 647 -32.49 0.63 -0.65
N GLU A 648 -32.71 0.55 0.64
CA GLU A 648 -32.64 -0.68 1.45
C GLU A 648 -33.73 -1.67 1.04
N GLU A 649 -34.95 -1.20 0.80
CA GLU A 649 -36.06 -2.02 0.30
C GLU A 649 -35.71 -2.69 -1.04
N LYS A 650 -35.21 -1.93 -2.02
CA LYS A 650 -34.80 -2.50 -3.30
C LYS A 650 -33.65 -3.50 -3.19
N ILE A 651 -32.67 -3.22 -2.32
CA ILE A 651 -31.55 -4.15 -2.09
C ILE A 651 -32.09 -5.45 -1.47
N ARG A 652 -32.99 -5.35 -0.49
CA ARG A 652 -33.66 -6.51 0.10
C ARG A 652 -34.38 -7.33 -0.97
N ASP A 653 -35.15 -6.69 -1.85
CA ASP A 653 -35.89 -7.39 -2.91
C ASP A 653 -34.94 -8.10 -3.90
N ILE A 654 -33.83 -7.43 -4.29
CA ILE A 654 -32.79 -8.03 -5.12
C ILE A 654 -32.17 -9.25 -4.42
N LYS A 655 -31.87 -9.15 -3.12
CA LYS A 655 -31.29 -10.26 -2.35
C LYS A 655 -32.27 -11.43 -2.18
N MET A 656 -33.55 -11.16 -1.96
CA MET A 656 -34.59 -12.20 -1.92
C MET A 656 -34.73 -12.96 -3.25
N GLN A 657 -34.50 -12.29 -4.38
CA GLN A 657 -34.54 -12.90 -5.71
C GLN A 657 -33.21 -13.52 -6.15
N SER A 658 -32.12 -13.21 -5.43
CA SER A 658 -30.78 -13.68 -5.78
C SER A 658 -30.58 -15.15 -5.44
N ASN A 659 -30.05 -15.91 -6.40
CA ASN A 659 -29.53 -17.25 -6.15
C ASN A 659 -28.02 -17.19 -5.88
N LEU A 660 -27.62 -17.27 -4.60
CA LEU A 660 -26.22 -17.18 -4.14
C LEU A 660 -25.32 -18.30 -4.70
N LEU A 661 -25.90 -19.43 -5.12
CA LEU A 661 -25.18 -20.57 -5.70
C LEU A 661 -25.51 -20.77 -7.18
N ALA A 662 -25.96 -19.72 -7.86
CA ALA A 662 -26.10 -19.74 -9.30
C ALA A 662 -24.74 -20.07 -9.95
N GLU A 663 -24.76 -20.83 -11.04
CA GLU A 663 -23.54 -21.20 -11.78
C GLU A 663 -22.77 -19.96 -12.27
N SER A 664 -23.48 -18.87 -12.58
CA SER A 664 -22.89 -17.58 -12.90
C SER A 664 -22.10 -16.93 -11.76
N GLN A 665 -22.27 -17.39 -10.52
CA GLN A 665 -21.52 -16.94 -9.34
C GLN A 665 -20.44 -17.93 -8.92
N SER A 666 -20.31 -19.07 -9.60
CA SER A 666 -19.26 -20.05 -9.27
C SER A 666 -17.90 -19.50 -9.69
N PRO A 667 -16.90 -19.48 -8.78
CA PRO A 667 -15.55 -19.08 -9.15
C PRO A 667 -14.96 -20.09 -10.15
N SER A 668 -14.05 -19.61 -11.01
CA SER A 668 -13.28 -20.50 -11.89
C SER A 668 -12.51 -21.53 -11.05
N GLN A 669 -12.57 -22.82 -11.43
CA GLN A 669 -11.86 -23.90 -10.73
C GLN A 669 -10.33 -23.71 -10.72
N VAL A 670 -9.80 -22.96 -11.69
CA VAL A 670 -8.40 -22.55 -11.76
C VAL A 670 -8.38 -21.04 -11.94
N ARG A 671 -7.80 -20.31 -10.98
CA ARG A 671 -7.52 -18.89 -11.15
C ARG A 671 -6.37 -18.72 -12.14
N PRO A 672 -6.57 -17.98 -13.25
CA PRO A 672 -5.50 -17.81 -14.23
C PRO A 672 -4.37 -16.98 -13.60
N CYS A 673 -3.15 -17.50 -13.63
CA CYS A 673 -1.95 -16.71 -13.40
C CYS A 673 -1.58 -16.03 -14.73
N TYR A 674 -1.88 -14.75 -14.87
CA TYR A 674 -1.58 -14.02 -16.11
C TYR A 674 -0.08 -14.03 -16.40
N GLN A 675 0.25 -14.32 -17.65
CA GLN A 675 1.62 -14.37 -18.14
C GLN A 675 1.85 -13.20 -19.11
N PRO A 676 3.09 -12.68 -19.20
CA PRO A 676 3.44 -11.68 -20.19
C PRO A 676 3.06 -12.11 -21.61
N ASN A 677 2.26 -11.30 -22.31
CA ASN A 677 1.90 -11.53 -23.71
C ASN A 677 2.90 -10.91 -24.70
N LYS A 678 3.81 -10.09 -24.19
CA LYS A 678 4.90 -9.40 -24.90
C LYS A 678 6.10 -9.23 -23.95
N PRO A 679 7.30 -8.89 -24.46
CA PRO A 679 8.45 -8.65 -23.60
C PRO A 679 8.18 -7.54 -22.57
N VAL A 680 8.60 -7.76 -21.32
CA VAL A 680 8.57 -6.73 -20.28
C VAL A 680 9.52 -5.60 -20.70
N PRO A 681 9.05 -4.33 -20.75
CA PRO A 681 9.91 -3.21 -21.13
C PRO A 681 11.06 -3.01 -20.15
N LYS A 682 12.24 -2.67 -20.66
CA LYS A 682 13.35 -2.18 -19.85
C LYS A 682 13.23 -0.68 -19.62
N VAL A 683 13.98 -0.14 -18.65
CA VAL A 683 14.04 1.30 -18.40
C VAL A 683 14.34 2.09 -19.67
N LYS A 684 15.34 1.68 -20.46
CA LYS A 684 15.69 2.35 -21.73
C LYS A 684 14.52 2.42 -22.72
N ASP A 685 13.59 1.46 -22.69
CA ASP A 685 12.48 1.39 -23.63
C ASP A 685 11.37 2.37 -23.25
N VAL A 686 11.33 2.83 -21.99
CA VAL A 686 10.34 3.80 -21.49
C VAL A 686 10.84 5.24 -21.52
N VAL A 687 12.16 5.46 -21.60
CA VAL A 687 12.75 6.81 -21.64
C VAL A 687 12.21 7.62 -22.81
N GLY A 688 11.65 8.79 -22.53
CA GLY A 688 11.18 9.74 -23.54
C GLY A 688 9.86 9.38 -24.24
N ARG A 689 9.15 8.31 -23.84
CA ARG A 689 7.87 7.89 -24.46
C ARG A 689 6.79 8.98 -24.50
N SER A 690 6.82 9.93 -23.58
CA SER A 690 5.83 11.02 -23.50
C SER A 690 6.18 12.23 -24.36
N LEU A 691 7.39 12.30 -24.93
CA LEU A 691 7.86 13.50 -25.63
C LEU A 691 7.05 13.84 -26.88
N SER A 692 6.58 12.83 -27.63
CA SER A 692 5.75 13.01 -28.83
C SER A 692 4.36 13.57 -28.51
N LYS A 693 3.90 13.45 -27.26
CA LYS A 693 2.60 13.94 -26.79
C LYS A 693 2.66 15.39 -26.29
N ILE A 694 3.85 15.97 -26.18
CA ILE A 694 4.09 17.32 -25.66
C ILE A 694 4.42 18.23 -26.85
N GLY A 695 3.66 19.31 -27.05
CA GLY A 695 3.82 20.20 -28.21
C GLY A 695 3.29 21.61 -27.99
N PRO A 696 3.46 22.51 -28.97
CA PRO A 696 2.86 23.84 -28.91
C PRO A 696 1.33 23.74 -28.95
N TYR A 697 0.65 24.74 -28.37
CA TYR A 697 -0.81 24.80 -28.31
C TYR A 697 -1.47 24.69 -29.70
N SER A 698 -0.85 25.27 -30.73
CA SER A 698 -1.34 25.24 -32.12
C SER A 698 -1.49 23.82 -32.69
N ASN A 699 -0.83 22.83 -32.11
CA ASN A 699 -0.91 21.43 -32.56
C ASN A 699 -2.04 20.66 -31.86
N LEU A 700 -2.71 21.26 -30.87
CA LEU A 700 -3.83 20.64 -30.18
C LEU A 700 -5.11 20.77 -31.03
N ASP A 701 -5.80 19.66 -31.24
CA ASP A 701 -7.02 19.62 -32.05
C ASP A 701 -8.20 20.26 -31.30
N ASN A 702 -8.41 21.56 -31.53
CA ASN A 702 -9.50 22.32 -30.92
C ASN A 702 -10.90 21.94 -31.43
N LYS A 703 -11.02 21.00 -32.39
CA LYS A 703 -12.30 20.47 -32.85
C LYS A 703 -12.75 19.24 -32.04
N LYS A 704 -11.81 18.54 -31.40
CA LYS A 704 -12.09 17.37 -30.56
C LYS A 704 -12.33 17.76 -29.10
N GLN A 705 -13.44 18.46 -28.88
CA GLN A 705 -13.86 18.91 -27.55
C GLN A 705 -14.45 17.77 -26.72
N VAL A 706 -14.41 17.93 -25.40
CA VAL A 706 -15.00 17.00 -24.42
C VAL A 706 -16.05 17.71 -23.57
N VAL A 707 -16.88 16.94 -22.88
CA VAL A 707 -17.82 17.41 -21.85
C VAL A 707 -17.70 16.54 -20.60
N ALA A 708 -18.05 17.09 -19.45
CA ALA A 708 -18.07 16.33 -18.20
C ALA A 708 -19.29 15.41 -18.16
N LEU A 709 -19.10 14.17 -17.72
CA LEU A 709 -20.15 13.20 -17.42
C LEU A 709 -20.00 12.75 -15.97
N ILE A 710 -21.07 12.90 -15.19
CA ILE A 710 -21.11 12.50 -13.77
C ILE A 710 -21.76 11.13 -13.66
N ASP A 711 -21.14 10.23 -12.91
CA ASP A 711 -21.69 8.93 -12.58
C ASP A 711 -22.54 9.02 -11.31
N ASP A 712 -23.85 8.84 -11.48
CA ASP A 712 -24.81 8.92 -10.38
C ASP A 712 -24.56 7.85 -9.30
N ASP A 713 -23.99 6.69 -9.67
CA ASP A 713 -23.65 5.59 -8.75
C ASP A 713 -22.31 5.82 -8.00
N MET A 714 -21.69 6.99 -8.17
CA MET A 714 -20.47 7.38 -7.46
C MET A 714 -20.61 8.75 -6.78
N CYS A 715 -21.69 9.48 -7.06
CA CYS A 715 -21.90 10.81 -6.52
C CYS A 715 -22.25 10.76 -5.03
N ILE A 716 -21.53 11.53 -4.21
CA ILE A 716 -21.83 11.71 -2.77
C ILE A 716 -22.58 13.01 -2.47
N ASN A 717 -23.19 13.64 -3.48
CA ASN A 717 -24.09 14.78 -3.33
C ASN A 717 -23.48 16.06 -2.71
N CYS A 718 -22.16 16.24 -2.78
CA CYS A 718 -21.49 17.35 -2.11
C CYS A 718 -21.65 18.73 -2.80
N GLY A 719 -22.10 18.76 -4.06
CA GLY A 719 -22.32 20.00 -4.82
C GLY A 719 -21.05 20.75 -5.26
N LYS A 720 -19.83 20.25 -4.98
CA LYS A 720 -18.58 20.95 -5.35
C LYS A 720 -18.44 21.20 -6.84
N CYS A 721 -18.83 20.23 -7.68
CA CYS A 721 -18.84 20.39 -9.13
C CYS A 721 -19.75 21.53 -9.59
N TYR A 722 -20.94 21.63 -8.99
CA TYR A 722 -21.90 22.71 -9.23
C TYR A 722 -21.33 24.07 -8.84
N ILE A 723 -20.82 24.21 -7.61
CA ILE A 723 -20.25 25.46 -7.10
C ILE A 723 -19.08 25.92 -7.97
N THR A 724 -18.13 25.03 -8.28
CA THR A 724 -16.98 25.36 -9.13
C THR A 724 -17.39 25.74 -10.55
N CYS A 725 -18.40 25.09 -11.13
CA CYS A 725 -18.89 25.48 -12.44
C CYS A 725 -19.60 26.84 -12.42
N ASN A 726 -20.27 27.18 -11.33
CA ASN A 726 -20.94 28.47 -11.19
C ASN A 726 -19.98 29.63 -10.97
N ASP A 727 -19.05 29.49 -10.04
CA ASP A 727 -18.24 30.63 -9.59
C ASP A 727 -16.86 30.67 -10.24
N SER A 728 -16.50 29.63 -11.02
CA SER A 728 -15.22 29.53 -11.72
C SER A 728 -15.34 28.92 -13.13
N GLY A 729 -16.56 28.83 -13.66
CA GLY A 729 -16.84 28.18 -14.94
C GLY A 729 -17.95 28.86 -15.73
N TYR A 730 -18.88 28.05 -16.20
CA TYR A 730 -19.87 28.40 -17.23
C TYR A 730 -21.32 28.18 -16.78
N GLN A 731 -21.55 27.99 -15.48
CA GLN A 731 -22.88 27.73 -14.90
C GLN A 731 -23.59 26.56 -15.63
N ALA A 732 -22.80 25.59 -16.09
CA ALA A 732 -23.21 24.49 -16.95
C ALA A 732 -23.68 23.25 -16.18
N ILE A 733 -23.86 23.35 -14.87
CA ILE A 733 -24.33 22.26 -14.00
C ILE A 733 -25.56 22.75 -13.25
N THR A 734 -26.62 21.94 -13.24
CA THR A 734 -27.77 22.13 -12.35
C THR A 734 -27.61 21.23 -11.13
N PHE A 735 -28.15 21.64 -9.98
CA PHE A 735 -28.10 20.85 -8.75
C PHE A 735 -29.51 20.71 -8.18
N ASP A 736 -30.02 19.47 -8.14
CA ASP A 736 -31.40 19.22 -7.73
C ASP A 736 -31.60 19.51 -6.23
N PRO A 737 -32.62 20.30 -5.83
CA PRO A 737 -32.78 20.76 -4.45
C PRO A 737 -33.28 19.68 -3.48
N LYS A 738 -33.77 18.53 -3.98
CA LYS A 738 -34.30 17.44 -3.13
C LYS A 738 -33.35 16.27 -3.03
N THR A 739 -32.75 15.90 -4.16
CA THR A 739 -31.85 14.76 -4.28
C THR A 739 -30.39 15.19 -4.17
N HIS A 740 -30.08 16.48 -4.32
CA HIS A 740 -28.70 16.99 -4.35
C HIS A 740 -27.86 16.30 -5.43
N MET A 741 -28.50 15.93 -6.55
CA MET A 741 -27.83 15.34 -7.69
C MET A 741 -27.42 16.43 -8.70
N PRO A 742 -26.14 16.50 -9.08
CA PRO A 742 -25.68 17.40 -10.13
C PRO A 742 -25.99 16.84 -11.52
N PHE A 743 -26.35 17.70 -12.47
CA PHE A 743 -26.57 17.34 -13.87
C PHE A 743 -25.85 18.33 -14.79
N VAL A 744 -25.05 17.82 -15.72
CA VAL A 744 -24.27 18.62 -16.67
C VAL A 744 -25.14 18.94 -17.89
N LYS A 745 -25.27 20.23 -18.21
CA LYS A 745 -26.01 20.74 -19.37
C LYS A 745 -25.14 20.74 -20.64
N ASP A 746 -25.78 20.88 -21.79
CA ASP A 746 -25.13 20.90 -23.12
C ASP A 746 -24.20 22.10 -23.33
N ASP A 747 -24.35 23.17 -22.55
CA ASP A 747 -23.46 24.34 -22.56
C ASP A 747 -22.12 24.09 -21.85
N CYS A 748 -21.87 22.86 -21.35
CA CYS A 748 -20.58 22.45 -20.82
C CYS A 748 -19.46 22.63 -21.86
N THR A 749 -18.39 23.33 -21.47
CA THR A 749 -17.26 23.63 -22.36
C THR A 749 -16.10 22.63 -22.27
N GLY A 750 -16.18 21.65 -21.35
CA GLY A 750 -15.10 20.68 -21.15
C GLY A 750 -13.89 21.22 -20.37
N CYS A 751 -14.01 22.33 -19.63
CA CYS A 751 -12.89 22.93 -18.90
C CYS A 751 -12.29 22.05 -17.79
N THR A 752 -12.94 20.93 -17.44
CA THR A 752 -12.44 19.90 -16.51
C THR A 752 -12.38 20.30 -15.02
N LEU A 753 -12.62 21.57 -14.66
CA LEU A 753 -12.57 22.01 -13.26
C LEU A 753 -13.48 21.21 -12.31
N CYS A 754 -14.69 20.84 -12.76
CA CYS A 754 -15.61 20.04 -11.93
C CYS A 754 -15.03 18.66 -11.58
N LEU A 755 -14.33 18.01 -12.51
CA LEU A 755 -13.61 16.76 -12.28
C LEU A 755 -12.47 16.99 -11.29
N SER A 756 -11.66 18.03 -11.49
CA SER A 756 -10.48 18.33 -10.66
C SER A 756 -10.79 18.60 -9.19
N VAL A 757 -12.02 19.04 -8.85
CA VAL A 757 -12.45 19.31 -7.46
C VAL A 757 -13.32 18.21 -6.87
N CYS A 758 -13.67 17.18 -7.66
CA CYS A 758 -14.53 16.10 -7.20
C CYS A 758 -13.78 15.27 -6.14
N PRO A 759 -14.37 15.05 -4.95
CA PRO A 759 -13.72 14.27 -3.90
C PRO A 759 -13.73 12.76 -4.17
N ILE A 760 -14.47 12.30 -5.19
CA ILE A 760 -14.60 10.89 -5.55
C ILE A 760 -13.85 10.65 -6.86
N PRO A 761 -12.72 9.94 -6.84
CA PRO A 761 -11.98 9.63 -8.05
C PRO A 761 -12.86 8.93 -9.11
N GLN A 762 -12.72 9.34 -10.37
CA GLN A 762 -13.49 8.83 -11.54
C GLN A 762 -15.02 8.94 -11.44
N CYS A 763 -15.58 9.63 -10.45
CA CYS A 763 -17.01 9.96 -10.41
C CYS A 763 -17.41 10.89 -11.56
N ILE A 764 -16.50 11.77 -11.98
CA ILE A 764 -16.66 12.61 -13.16
C ILE A 764 -15.63 12.18 -14.20
N ASN A 765 -16.09 11.95 -15.43
CA ASN A 765 -15.25 11.59 -16.57
C ASN A 765 -15.39 12.63 -17.69
N MET A 766 -14.33 12.85 -18.46
CA MET A 766 -14.39 13.69 -19.66
C MET A 766 -14.66 12.81 -20.88
N VAL A 767 -15.81 13.01 -21.52
CA VAL A 767 -16.23 12.22 -22.68
C VAL A 767 -16.25 13.08 -23.94
N PRO A 768 -16.02 12.50 -25.14
CA PRO A 768 -16.13 13.26 -26.40
C PRO A 768 -17.48 13.96 -26.53
N ARG A 769 -17.47 15.23 -26.92
CA ARG A 769 -18.68 16.01 -27.11
C ARG A 769 -19.44 15.52 -28.35
N THR A 770 -20.73 15.24 -28.21
CA THR A 770 -21.60 14.73 -29.28
C THR A 770 -22.38 15.82 -30.02
N VAL A 771 -22.55 17.00 -29.40
CA VAL A 771 -23.20 18.17 -30.00
C VAL A 771 -22.15 19.19 -30.47
N PRO A 772 -22.42 20.03 -31.51
CA PRO A 772 -21.48 21.04 -31.95
C PRO A 772 -20.97 21.93 -30.81
N HIS A 773 -19.66 22.18 -30.77
CA HIS A 773 -19.08 23.14 -29.83
C HIS A 773 -19.27 24.55 -30.37
N VAL A 774 -20.16 25.32 -29.74
CA VAL A 774 -20.37 26.73 -30.06
C VAL A 774 -19.70 27.55 -28.97
N VAL A 775 -18.67 28.31 -29.35
CA VAL A 775 -17.96 29.19 -28.42
C VAL A 775 -18.86 30.36 -28.07
N GLN A 776 -19.19 30.51 -26.78
CA GLN A 776 -19.97 31.64 -26.30
C GLN A 776 -19.09 32.90 -26.28
N ARG A 777 -19.29 33.80 -27.24
CA ARG A 777 -18.54 35.06 -27.38
C ARG A 777 -19.11 36.23 -26.56
N GLY A 778 -20.19 36.02 -25.80
CA GLY A 778 -20.84 37.03 -24.94
C GLY A 778 -21.73 38.04 -25.67
N ILE A 779 -21.48 38.30 -26.95
CA ILE A 779 -22.32 39.11 -27.85
C ILE A 779 -22.59 38.32 -29.13
N GLN A 780 -23.73 38.57 -29.79
CA GLN A 780 -23.93 38.07 -31.15
C GLN A 780 -22.84 38.66 -32.03
N GLU A 781 -22.16 37.81 -32.81
CA GLU A 781 -21.19 38.26 -33.81
C GLU A 781 -21.87 39.33 -34.66
N ARG A 782 -21.27 40.53 -34.73
CA ARG A 782 -21.73 41.54 -35.69
C ARG A 782 -21.55 40.94 -37.06
N VAL A 783 -22.66 40.54 -37.67
CA VAL A 783 -22.72 40.13 -39.07
C VAL A 783 -22.03 41.25 -39.87
N GLN A 784 -20.88 40.93 -40.47
CA GLN A 784 -20.24 41.79 -41.48
C GLN A 784 -20.90 41.55 -42.82
#